data_AF-A0A0C9YJX9-F1
#
_entry.id   AF-A0A0C9YJX9-F1
#
_cell.length_a   1.000
_cell.length_b   1.000
_cell.length_c   1.000
_cell.angle_alpha   90.00
_cell.angle_beta   90.00
_cell.angle_gamma   90.00
#
_symmetry.space_group_name_H-M   'P 1'
#
loop_
_entity.id
_entity.type
_entity.pdbx_description
1 polymer ?
#
loop_
_entity_poly.entity_id
_entity_poly.type
_entity_poly.pdbx_seq_one_letter_code
_entity_poly.pdbx_strand_id
1 'polypeptide(L)'
;MNSDEDWNKHLQDHPIFTLPTALSGPVARSQLSLELSTSTLPSFTHLDPTDDGATPSGRRQVMVLKDAELIVAAGKEIRMTSLGGLKLSQRTKNTYKTLHTPNIQFEIHQISLNPSGKLLAVAGAFQVAVVVLPRAGFIRLVPDVVDCKSVQVGQFYHGSENSAPVAKIDWHPWGDAGSTLLVMTSDGKLREYDISLDTEEPQQVLSFVPEKKTKSFIADDGSEREVVSFVLGKGRADWGPLTMYALMRSGDIYAICPYMPKNSSIPSSYIHSLECFIAAKQEFLAQGTSTTGRDISTLYDYQRKFITALTKQLPAGTVFPAASRTFLVHPPTTIKSTPTRQGPFLLQPSPRTLDDSEGGDATDISYLAFGTDEHPEEDGGETEHLGVLLVSYQDGKVDVFLDVEKVEARWDVKQSSNRDLPMLAVYETIDLGLVSTLKSISPTLNQPPFLDLLTGNHPSFLTDPIHDDVVYVYHAFGVHALDIGPLLQGLSAALRADDESEKSLTSALQRSLGTVVKPILTTFSVERRCSNPVVAVAIPNDVYLTYSVFILTSVMRITVFPLNLRSESPRSRPVALEDGVDVPPPVGKNLWLIPVEGQSTYVSLLGGEPYKPPPLLGSSSGFPPIPKLSLPPSPSESKGFTLTPDTLRYIATTVAQITSHIHETHLAYRAADLRASLQKQELVRLSSKCKEMETTIQELKGVTRDTTEARIKRIEDRQKSLLARLDRMLQSLMEKASPDLSEHETKWFEELKRMKEEIMGAGRYDEGSLIARTRLLEQEYARLAPALKNILEKEKLRKDKLVENNQQLGFSQAFEYGERSNLERTRLSCVKEDIVRLALKVDVPLGRIQ
;
A
#
# COMPACT_ATOMS: atom_id res chain seq x y z
N MET A 1 -9.19 -2.73 -27.77
CA MET A 1 -7.78 -2.30 -27.81
C MET A 1 -6.99 -3.48 -28.34
N ASN A 2 -6.76 -3.50 -29.66
CA ASN A 2 -6.17 -4.65 -30.37
C ASN A 2 -4.69 -4.38 -30.63
N SER A 3 -3.84 -5.12 -29.93
CA SER A 3 -2.54 -5.70 -30.31
C SER A 3 -1.61 -5.67 -29.11
N ASP A 4 -1.38 -6.83 -28.50
CA ASP A 4 -0.27 -7.04 -27.58
C ASP A 4 1.03 -6.60 -28.29
N GLU A 5 1.49 -5.39 -27.96
CA GLU A 5 2.77 -4.86 -28.42
C GLU A 5 3.87 -5.67 -27.73
N ASP A 6 4.31 -6.73 -28.40
CA ASP A 6 5.38 -7.59 -27.90
C ASP A 6 6.72 -6.85 -28.01
N TRP A 7 7.05 -6.09 -26.96
CA TRP A 7 8.33 -5.38 -26.81
C TRP A 7 9.53 -6.25 -27.11
N ASN A 8 9.45 -7.56 -26.85
CA ASN A 8 10.53 -8.50 -27.15
C ASN A 8 10.91 -8.44 -28.64
N LYS A 9 9.96 -8.34 -29.57
CA LYS A 9 10.24 -8.27 -31.00
C LYS A 9 10.96 -6.98 -31.40
N HIS A 10 10.63 -5.88 -30.76
CA HIS A 10 11.22 -4.57 -31.06
C HIS A 10 12.63 -4.41 -30.48
N LEU A 11 12.86 -5.00 -29.30
CA LEU A 11 14.09 -4.77 -28.52
C LEU A 11 15.15 -5.86 -28.71
N GLN A 12 14.79 -7.09 -29.08
CA GLN A 12 15.76 -8.18 -29.26
C GLN A 12 16.87 -7.85 -30.27
N ASP A 13 16.54 -7.21 -31.37
CA ASP A 13 17.49 -6.81 -32.42
C ASP A 13 17.92 -5.33 -32.32
N HIS A 14 17.60 -4.66 -31.21
CA HIS A 14 17.92 -3.24 -31.06
C HIS A 14 19.42 -3.04 -30.79
N PRO A 15 20.13 -2.18 -31.56
CA PRO A 15 21.58 -2.09 -31.49
C PRO A 15 22.12 -1.49 -30.19
N ILE A 16 21.25 -0.90 -29.35
CA ILE A 16 21.60 -0.45 -27.99
C ILE A 16 22.17 -1.59 -27.13
N PHE A 17 21.68 -2.81 -27.35
CA PHE A 17 22.08 -4.01 -26.61
C PHE A 17 23.21 -4.79 -27.30
N THR A 18 23.93 -4.18 -28.24
CA THR A 18 25.14 -4.80 -28.78
C THR A 18 26.22 -4.88 -27.71
N LEU A 19 27.09 -5.90 -27.77
CA LEU A 19 28.18 -6.01 -26.80
C LEU A 19 29.12 -4.79 -26.89
N PRO A 20 29.77 -4.41 -25.78
CA PRO A 20 30.72 -3.29 -25.75
C PRO A 20 31.85 -3.46 -26.77
N THR A 21 32.33 -2.34 -27.31
CA THR A 21 33.38 -2.29 -28.33
C THR A 21 34.68 -2.95 -27.86
N ALA A 22 35.01 -2.85 -26.56
CA ALA A 22 36.15 -3.51 -25.91
C ALA A 22 36.11 -5.05 -25.98
N LEU A 23 34.93 -5.64 -26.17
CA LEU A 23 34.70 -7.08 -26.29
C LEU A 23 34.53 -7.54 -27.75
N SER A 24 34.87 -6.70 -28.73
CA SER A 24 34.70 -6.94 -30.19
C SER A 24 35.67 -7.97 -30.81
N GLY A 25 36.22 -8.89 -30.02
CA GLY A 25 36.91 -10.09 -30.52
C GLY A 25 35.93 -11.07 -31.20
N PRO A 26 36.37 -12.28 -31.62
CA PRO A 26 35.45 -13.29 -32.12
C PRO A 26 34.35 -13.53 -31.08
N VAL A 27 33.09 -13.19 -31.43
CA VAL A 27 31.90 -13.07 -30.55
C VAL A 27 31.76 -14.23 -29.56
N ALA A 28 32.17 -15.43 -29.95
CA ALA A 28 32.15 -16.61 -29.10
C ALA A 28 33.05 -16.52 -27.86
N ARG A 29 34.24 -15.91 -27.93
CA ARG A 29 35.16 -15.80 -26.78
C ARG A 29 34.75 -14.73 -25.78
N SER A 30 34.18 -13.62 -26.26
CA SER A 30 33.71 -12.53 -25.38
C SER A 30 32.37 -12.82 -24.70
N GLN A 31 31.51 -13.65 -25.30
CA GLN A 31 30.29 -14.12 -24.61
C GLN A 31 30.63 -15.11 -23.49
N LEU A 32 31.59 -16.01 -23.71
CA LEU A 32 31.99 -17.00 -22.71
C LEU A 32 32.57 -16.40 -21.43
N SER A 33 33.23 -15.23 -21.49
CA SER A 33 33.71 -14.54 -20.29
C SER A 33 32.57 -13.94 -19.46
N LEU A 34 31.44 -13.59 -20.08
CA LEU A 34 30.28 -12.99 -19.41
C LEU A 34 29.29 -14.04 -18.86
N GLU A 35 29.50 -15.31 -19.19
CA GLU A 35 28.74 -16.45 -18.69
C GLU A 35 29.32 -16.88 -17.33
N LEU A 36 28.48 -17.03 -16.31
CA LEU A 36 28.87 -17.59 -15.01
C LEU A 36 28.95 -19.12 -15.12
N SER A 37 30.16 -19.64 -14.93
CA SER A 37 30.50 -21.07 -15.01
C SER A 37 31.60 -21.37 -14.01
N THR A 38 31.89 -22.66 -13.77
CA THR A 38 32.96 -23.06 -12.85
C THR A 38 34.34 -22.57 -13.31
N SER A 39 34.52 -22.36 -14.62
CA SER A 39 35.76 -21.79 -15.18
C SER A 39 35.88 -20.27 -15.05
N THR A 40 34.75 -19.55 -15.07
CA THR A 40 34.74 -18.09 -15.01
C THR A 40 34.52 -17.56 -13.60
N LEU A 41 34.08 -18.40 -12.66
CA LEU A 41 33.81 -18.04 -11.27
C LEU A 41 34.87 -17.14 -10.59
N PRO A 42 36.19 -17.36 -10.74
CA PRO A 42 37.18 -16.48 -10.11
C PRO A 42 37.09 -15.02 -10.55
N SER A 43 36.66 -14.75 -11.79
CA SER A 43 36.46 -13.39 -12.30
C SER A 43 35.18 -12.72 -11.78
N PHE A 44 34.24 -13.51 -11.26
CA PHE A 44 33.00 -13.01 -10.65
C PHE A 44 33.16 -12.70 -9.16
N THR A 45 34.19 -13.26 -8.52
CA THR A 45 34.43 -13.13 -7.07
C THR A 45 35.61 -12.22 -6.73
N HIS A 46 36.63 -12.11 -7.60
CA HIS A 46 37.81 -11.29 -7.35
C HIS A 46 37.67 -9.89 -7.99
N LEU A 47 37.67 -8.84 -7.15
CA LEU A 47 37.74 -7.45 -7.59
C LEU A 47 39.22 -7.04 -7.68
N ASP A 48 39.72 -6.78 -8.88
CA ASP A 48 41.07 -6.20 -9.06
C ASP A 48 40.95 -4.66 -9.06
N PRO A 49 41.64 -3.94 -8.14
CA PRO A 49 41.62 -2.48 -8.10
C PRO A 49 42.28 -1.81 -9.30
N THR A 50 43.07 -2.53 -10.09
CA THR A 50 43.83 -1.99 -11.22
C THR A 50 43.21 -2.28 -12.59
N ASP A 51 42.44 -3.37 -12.72
CA ASP A 51 41.73 -3.74 -13.95
C ASP A 51 40.33 -4.29 -13.63
N ASP A 52 39.35 -3.39 -13.61
CA ASP A 52 37.93 -3.73 -13.49
C ASP A 52 37.43 -4.22 -14.86
N GLY A 53 37.55 -5.52 -15.10
CA GLY A 53 37.20 -6.16 -16.37
C GLY A 53 35.70 -6.33 -16.58
N ALA A 54 35.30 -6.64 -17.82
CA ALA A 54 33.90 -6.76 -18.30
C ALA A 54 33.00 -7.78 -17.57
N THR A 55 33.58 -8.57 -16.68
CA THR A 55 32.90 -9.64 -15.96
C THR A 55 32.06 -9.06 -14.83
N PRO A 56 30.77 -9.41 -14.72
CA PRO A 56 29.89 -8.85 -13.73
C PRO A 56 30.17 -9.39 -12.31
N SER A 57 31.24 -8.88 -11.69
CA SER A 57 31.55 -9.04 -10.28
C SER A 57 30.68 -8.10 -9.43
N GLY A 58 30.26 -8.58 -8.26
CA GLY A 58 29.49 -7.79 -7.29
C GLY A 58 28.09 -7.36 -7.74
N ARG A 59 27.55 -6.34 -7.06
CA ARG A 59 26.25 -5.72 -7.37
C ARG A 59 26.26 -5.09 -8.75
N ARG A 60 25.24 -5.39 -9.56
CA ARG A 60 25.04 -4.80 -10.89
C ARG A 60 23.66 -4.15 -11.00
N GLN A 61 23.64 -2.95 -11.56
CA GLN A 61 22.44 -2.27 -12.05
C GLN A 61 22.86 -1.34 -13.17
N VAL A 62 22.89 -1.85 -14.40
CA VAL A 62 23.44 -1.15 -15.58
C VAL A 62 22.36 -0.58 -16.52
N MET A 63 21.08 -0.69 -16.16
CA MET A 63 19.96 -0.21 -16.95
C MET A 63 18.96 0.53 -16.06
N VAL A 64 18.49 1.69 -16.53
CA VAL A 64 17.46 2.47 -15.86
C VAL A 64 16.53 3.10 -16.90
N LEU A 65 15.28 3.33 -16.51
CA LEU A 65 14.29 4.02 -17.31
C LEU A 65 14.04 5.40 -16.72
N LYS A 66 14.14 6.42 -17.56
CA LYS A 66 13.73 7.80 -17.26
C LYS A 66 12.50 8.09 -18.11
N ASP A 67 11.32 7.98 -17.52
CA ASP A 67 10.05 8.08 -18.26
C ASP A 67 10.04 7.10 -19.46
N ALA A 68 9.97 7.62 -20.69
CA ALA A 68 10.07 6.87 -21.93
C ALA A 68 11.49 6.71 -22.51
N GLU A 69 12.54 7.13 -21.79
CA GLU A 69 13.94 7.08 -22.22
C GLU A 69 14.66 5.90 -21.53
N LEU A 70 15.21 4.99 -22.34
CA LEU A 70 16.00 3.86 -21.86
C LEU A 70 17.48 4.22 -21.87
N ILE A 71 18.12 4.08 -20.70
CA ILE A 71 19.56 4.30 -20.52
C ILE A 71 20.20 2.96 -20.15
N VAL A 72 21.23 2.57 -20.91
CA VAL A 72 21.97 1.31 -20.71
C VAL A 72 23.47 1.63 -20.68
N ALA A 73 24.17 1.15 -19.67
CA ALA A 73 25.62 1.15 -19.62
C ALA A 73 26.17 -0.13 -20.26
N ALA A 74 27.07 0.02 -21.23
CA ALA A 74 27.73 -1.05 -21.95
C ALA A 74 29.25 -0.93 -21.77
N GLY A 75 29.77 -1.58 -20.72
CA GLY A 75 31.17 -1.42 -20.30
C GLY A 75 31.41 0.01 -19.81
N LYS A 76 32.21 0.77 -20.57
CA LYS A 76 32.54 2.18 -20.26
C LYS A 76 31.63 3.20 -20.98
N GLU A 77 30.78 2.74 -21.90
CA GLU A 77 29.92 3.59 -22.72
C GLU A 77 28.51 3.67 -22.12
N ILE A 78 27.90 4.86 -22.18
CA ILE A 78 26.49 5.04 -21.81
C ILE A 78 25.68 5.26 -23.09
N ARG A 79 24.66 4.43 -23.29
CA ARG A 79 23.80 4.45 -24.48
C ARG A 79 22.39 4.80 -24.09
N MET A 80 21.73 5.61 -24.90
CA MET A 80 20.41 6.15 -24.61
C MET A 80 19.51 6.08 -25.85
N THR A 81 18.27 5.64 -25.66
CA THR A 81 17.24 5.62 -26.72
C THR A 81 15.86 5.99 -26.17
N SER A 82 14.93 6.37 -27.04
CA SER A 82 13.56 6.70 -26.67
C SER A 82 12.61 5.58 -27.08
N LEU A 83 11.94 4.98 -26.10
CA LEU A 83 10.95 3.92 -26.30
C LEU A 83 9.64 4.46 -26.90
N GLY A 84 9.30 5.73 -26.64
CA GLY A 84 8.10 6.36 -27.21
C GLY A 84 8.14 6.47 -28.75
N GLY A 85 9.33 6.64 -29.34
CA GLY A 85 9.51 6.66 -30.79
C GLY A 85 9.35 5.29 -31.46
N LEU A 86 9.66 4.21 -30.72
CA LEU A 86 9.52 2.82 -31.21
C LEU A 86 8.05 2.41 -31.33
N LYS A 87 7.16 2.94 -30.47
CA LYS A 87 5.71 2.66 -30.50
C LYS A 87 4.98 3.31 -31.68
N LEU A 88 5.26 4.57 -31.99
CA LEU A 88 4.49 5.33 -32.99
C LEU A 88 4.92 5.08 -34.44
N SER A 89 6.11 4.50 -34.67
CA SER A 89 6.70 4.42 -36.01
C SER A 89 7.34 3.07 -36.28
N GLN A 90 6.56 2.15 -36.83
CA GLN A 90 7.02 0.85 -37.39
C GLN A 90 8.04 1.00 -38.54
N ARG A 91 8.43 2.24 -38.94
CA ARG A 91 9.30 2.52 -40.09
C ARG A 91 10.60 3.28 -39.74
N THR A 92 10.80 3.71 -38.49
CA THR A 92 12.06 4.35 -38.08
C THR A 92 13.08 3.29 -37.70
N LYS A 93 14.31 3.39 -38.24
CA LYS A 93 15.41 2.50 -37.85
C LYS A 93 15.61 2.57 -36.34
N ASN A 94 15.71 1.41 -35.69
CA ASN A 94 16.14 1.25 -34.31
C ASN A 94 17.48 1.99 -34.12
N THR A 95 17.44 3.14 -33.45
CA THR A 95 18.60 4.03 -33.28
C THR A 95 18.77 4.33 -31.80
N TYR A 96 20.03 4.51 -31.40
CA TYR A 96 20.40 4.98 -30.07
C TYR A 96 21.43 6.09 -30.25
N LYS A 97 21.63 6.86 -29.18
CA LYS A 97 22.69 7.85 -29.08
C LYS A 97 23.66 7.42 -27.98
N THR A 98 24.95 7.60 -28.21
CA THR A 98 25.97 7.36 -27.18
C THR A 98 26.25 8.68 -26.46
N LEU A 99 26.26 8.67 -25.14
CA LEU A 99 26.62 9.85 -24.35
C LEU A 99 28.14 9.92 -24.25
N HIS A 100 28.74 10.95 -24.83
CA HIS A 100 30.17 11.18 -24.71
C HIS A 100 30.49 11.74 -23.33
N THR A 101 31.25 10.95 -22.56
CA THR A 101 31.56 11.20 -21.15
C THR A 101 33.06 10.96 -20.91
N PRO A 102 33.93 11.91 -21.33
CA PRO A 102 35.39 11.68 -21.40
C PRO A 102 36.05 11.34 -20.05
N ASN A 103 35.41 11.76 -18.95
CA ASN A 103 35.91 11.51 -17.60
C ASN A 103 35.62 10.07 -17.11
N ILE A 104 34.73 9.31 -17.75
CA ILE A 104 34.38 7.95 -17.34
C ILE A 104 35.30 6.97 -18.09
N GLN A 105 36.33 6.50 -17.42
CA GLN A 105 37.34 5.59 -17.99
C GLN A 105 37.36 4.21 -17.32
N PHE A 106 36.40 3.98 -16.43
CA PHE A 106 36.21 2.75 -15.66
C PHE A 106 34.97 1.99 -16.14
N GLU A 107 34.84 0.73 -15.76
CA GLU A 107 33.65 -0.07 -16.08
C GLU A 107 32.46 0.29 -15.20
N ILE A 108 31.30 0.47 -15.82
CA ILE A 108 30.09 0.86 -15.10
C ILE A 108 29.40 -0.38 -14.50
N HIS A 109 29.32 -0.43 -13.17
CA HIS A 109 28.66 -1.50 -12.43
C HIS A 109 27.24 -1.10 -12.02
N GLN A 110 27.08 0.15 -11.59
CA GLN A 110 25.83 0.68 -11.06
C GLN A 110 25.52 2.04 -11.69
N ILE A 111 24.26 2.24 -12.07
CA ILE A 111 23.70 3.52 -12.43
C ILE A 111 22.47 3.81 -11.59
N SER A 112 22.31 5.05 -11.13
CA SER A 112 21.15 5.49 -10.37
C SER A 112 20.70 6.87 -10.85
N LEU A 113 19.41 6.97 -11.18
CA LEU A 113 18.79 8.20 -11.66
C LEU A 113 18.39 9.07 -10.47
N ASN A 114 18.71 10.36 -10.53
CA ASN A 114 18.30 11.28 -9.48
C ASN A 114 16.77 11.51 -9.47
N PRO A 115 16.17 11.93 -8.34
CA PRO A 115 14.72 12.15 -8.24
C PRO A 115 14.15 13.13 -9.29
N SER A 116 14.97 14.05 -9.82
CA SER A 116 14.54 15.00 -10.85
C SER A 116 14.68 14.49 -12.30
N GLY A 117 15.29 13.31 -12.52
CA GLY A 117 15.61 12.77 -13.85
C GLY A 117 16.61 13.57 -14.69
N LYS A 118 17.42 14.44 -14.09
CA LYS A 118 18.39 15.31 -14.78
C LYS A 118 19.84 14.84 -14.64
N LEU A 119 20.15 14.15 -13.54
CA LEU A 119 21.48 13.67 -13.21
C LEU A 119 21.44 12.14 -13.15
N LEU A 120 22.50 11.52 -13.66
CA LEU A 120 22.73 10.08 -13.57
C LEU A 120 24.01 9.86 -12.79
N ALA A 121 23.91 9.22 -11.62
CA ALA A 121 25.08 8.72 -10.90
C ALA A 121 25.54 7.41 -11.55
N VAL A 122 26.85 7.29 -11.72
CA VAL A 122 27.50 6.17 -12.39
C VAL A 122 28.67 5.73 -11.51
N ALA A 123 28.70 4.47 -11.10
CA ALA A 123 29.76 3.91 -10.28
C ALA A 123 30.34 2.63 -10.91
N GLY A 124 31.66 2.50 -10.84
CA GLY A 124 32.38 1.24 -11.07
C GLY A 124 32.70 0.56 -9.75
N ALA A 125 33.69 -0.34 -9.72
CA ALA A 125 34.12 -0.95 -8.47
C ALA A 125 34.68 0.06 -7.44
N PHE A 126 35.39 1.11 -7.90
CA PHE A 126 36.09 2.05 -7.01
C PHE A 126 35.86 3.53 -7.31
N GLN A 127 35.41 3.87 -8.52
CA GLN A 127 35.25 5.24 -9.00
C GLN A 127 33.77 5.61 -9.15
N VAL A 128 33.44 6.88 -8.91
CA VAL A 128 32.08 7.40 -9.01
C VAL A 128 32.08 8.70 -9.81
N ALA A 129 31.14 8.82 -10.74
CA ALA A 129 30.94 10.02 -11.54
C ALA A 129 29.44 10.34 -11.66
N VAL A 130 29.13 11.60 -11.93
CA VAL A 130 27.77 12.06 -12.25
C VAL A 130 27.74 12.64 -13.66
N VAL A 131 26.76 12.19 -14.44
CA VAL A 131 26.51 12.64 -15.81
C VAL A 131 25.26 13.51 -15.82
N VAL A 132 25.38 14.70 -16.43
CA VAL A 132 24.23 15.56 -16.72
C VAL A 132 23.53 15.00 -17.97
N LEU A 133 22.31 14.52 -17.80
CA LEU A 133 21.54 13.94 -18.89
C LEU A 133 21.10 15.00 -19.91
N PRO A 134 21.04 14.65 -21.20
CA PRO A 134 20.57 15.58 -22.22
C PRO A 134 19.09 15.92 -22.01
N ARG A 135 18.68 17.09 -22.53
CA ARG A 135 17.28 17.51 -22.51
C ARG A 135 16.43 16.59 -23.40
N ALA A 136 15.14 16.52 -23.10
CA ALA A 136 14.16 15.79 -23.91
C ALA A 136 14.26 16.19 -25.39
N GLY A 137 14.10 15.21 -26.28
CA GLY A 137 14.25 15.40 -27.73
C GLY A 137 15.67 15.22 -28.26
N PHE A 138 16.62 14.77 -27.44
CA PHE A 138 18.00 14.44 -27.83
C PHE A 138 18.07 13.47 -29.03
N ILE A 139 17.08 12.59 -29.18
CA ILE A 139 17.02 11.63 -30.28
C ILE A 139 16.94 12.30 -31.67
N ARG A 140 16.45 13.55 -31.74
CA ARG A 140 16.37 14.34 -32.99
C ARG A 140 17.68 15.02 -33.37
N LEU A 141 18.69 14.97 -32.50
CA LEU A 141 20.01 15.52 -32.80
C LEU A 141 20.65 14.73 -33.95
N VAL A 142 21.25 15.46 -34.89
CA VAL A 142 21.92 14.87 -36.05
C VAL A 142 23.11 13.98 -35.63
N PRO A 143 24.00 14.40 -34.70
CA PRO A 143 25.10 13.55 -34.24
C PRO A 143 24.60 12.29 -33.52
N ASP A 144 25.24 11.14 -33.76
CA ASP A 144 24.97 9.88 -33.03
C ASP A 144 25.57 9.86 -31.62
N VAL A 145 26.50 10.77 -31.38
CA VAL A 145 27.15 10.99 -30.09
C VAL A 145 26.66 12.32 -29.52
N VAL A 146 26.20 12.30 -28.27
CA VAL A 146 25.71 13.49 -27.55
C VAL A 146 26.70 13.84 -26.46
N ASP A 147 27.33 15.02 -26.59
CA ASP A 147 28.24 15.54 -25.58
C ASP A 147 27.49 15.84 -24.29
N CYS A 148 27.87 15.15 -23.21
CA CYS A 148 27.29 15.31 -21.90
C CYS A 148 28.37 15.75 -20.91
N LYS A 149 28.02 16.68 -20.01
CA LYS A 149 28.93 17.04 -18.92
C LYS A 149 28.99 15.86 -17.94
N SER A 150 30.17 15.32 -17.71
CA SER A 150 30.43 14.36 -16.64
C SER A 150 31.41 14.93 -15.62
N VAL A 151 31.17 14.66 -14.34
CA VAL A 151 31.98 15.15 -13.22
C VAL A 151 32.33 13.95 -12.34
N GLN A 152 33.62 13.77 -12.03
CA GLN A 152 34.06 12.76 -11.06
C GLN A 152 33.68 13.21 -9.64
N VAL A 153 33.30 12.26 -8.79
CA VAL A 153 32.85 12.53 -7.42
C VAL A 153 33.86 11.98 -6.43
N GLY A 154 34.41 12.87 -5.61
CA GLY A 154 35.32 12.55 -4.52
C GLY A 154 36.52 11.71 -4.95
N GLN A 155 37.32 12.18 -5.92
CA GLN A 155 38.42 11.40 -6.51
C GLN A 155 39.43 10.90 -5.47
N PHE A 156 39.65 11.70 -4.42
CA PHE A 156 40.51 11.31 -3.30
C PHE A 156 39.96 10.09 -2.53
N TYR A 157 38.64 9.99 -2.40
CA TYR A 157 37.95 8.92 -1.68
C TYR A 157 37.59 7.73 -2.59
N HIS A 158 37.36 7.98 -3.87
CA HIS A 158 36.86 7.06 -4.88
C HIS A 158 37.79 7.12 -6.10
N GLY A 159 38.77 6.22 -6.17
CA GLY A 159 39.74 6.17 -7.28
C GLY A 159 41.21 6.19 -6.89
N SER A 160 41.54 6.34 -5.59
CA SER A 160 42.90 6.09 -5.10
C SER A 160 43.20 4.59 -5.05
N GLU A 161 44.48 4.18 -5.17
CA GLU A 161 44.89 2.77 -5.09
C GLU A 161 44.46 2.07 -3.78
N ASN A 162 44.25 2.85 -2.71
CA ASN A 162 43.81 2.35 -1.40
C ASN A 162 42.32 2.63 -1.11
N SER A 163 41.53 3.08 -2.10
CA SER A 163 40.09 3.31 -1.88
C SER A 163 39.36 2.00 -1.66
N ALA A 164 38.43 1.99 -0.71
CA ALA A 164 37.54 0.86 -0.51
C ALA A 164 36.54 0.75 -1.68
N PRO A 165 36.17 -0.48 -2.12
CA PRO A 165 35.16 -0.68 -3.14
C PRO A 165 33.82 0.02 -2.82
N VAL A 166 33.13 0.45 -3.86
CA VAL A 166 31.78 1.02 -3.78
C VAL A 166 30.77 -0.13 -3.63
N ALA A 167 30.06 -0.15 -2.50
CA ALA A 167 29.04 -1.16 -2.23
C ALA A 167 27.72 -0.81 -2.92
N LYS A 168 27.23 0.41 -2.72
CA LYS A 168 25.99 0.92 -3.31
C LYS A 168 26.04 2.43 -3.47
N ILE A 169 25.39 2.93 -4.53
CA ILE A 169 25.08 4.36 -4.72
C ILE A 169 23.57 4.56 -4.75
N ASP A 170 23.09 5.63 -4.12
CA ASP A 170 21.68 6.02 -4.20
C ASP A 170 21.50 7.52 -3.95
N TRP A 171 20.37 8.08 -4.38
CA TRP A 171 20.05 9.49 -4.18
C TRP A 171 19.14 9.67 -2.96
N HIS A 172 19.37 10.71 -2.17
CA HIS A 172 18.46 11.02 -1.07
C HIS A 172 17.15 11.63 -1.61
N PRO A 173 15.96 11.08 -1.29
CA PRO A 173 14.68 11.58 -1.81
C PRO A 173 14.39 13.04 -1.46
N TRP A 174 14.80 13.47 -0.27
CA TRP A 174 14.67 14.85 0.20
C TRP A 174 15.92 15.71 -0.03
N GLY A 175 16.87 15.30 -0.88
CA GLY A 175 18.00 16.18 -1.23
C GLY A 175 17.51 17.46 -1.91
N ASP A 176 18.10 18.62 -1.60
CA ASP A 176 17.73 19.86 -2.28
C ASP A 176 17.93 19.75 -3.79
N ALA A 177 16.93 20.19 -4.55
CA ALA A 177 16.81 19.99 -6.00
C ALA A 177 17.04 18.55 -6.52
N GLY A 178 17.00 17.53 -5.64
CA GLY A 178 17.35 16.14 -5.96
C GLY A 178 18.83 15.94 -6.30
N SER A 179 19.74 16.72 -5.69
CA SER A 179 21.18 16.74 -6.00
C SER A 179 22.09 16.09 -4.95
N THR A 180 21.50 15.52 -3.88
CA THR A 180 22.23 14.83 -2.82
C THR A 180 22.46 13.36 -3.18
N LEU A 181 23.71 13.01 -3.49
CA LEU A 181 24.18 11.66 -3.77
C LEU A 181 24.76 11.01 -2.51
N LEU A 182 24.40 9.76 -2.26
CA LEU A 182 24.92 8.94 -1.17
C LEU A 182 25.80 7.83 -1.74
N VAL A 183 27.03 7.74 -1.26
CA VAL A 183 28.00 6.70 -1.68
C VAL A 183 28.42 5.89 -0.47
N MET A 184 28.06 4.60 -0.46
CA MET A 184 28.50 3.65 0.56
C MET A 184 29.69 2.86 0.04
N THR A 185 30.78 2.86 0.81
CA THR A 185 31.95 2.00 0.57
C THR A 185 31.94 0.79 1.48
N SER A 186 32.62 -0.29 1.08
CA SER A 186 32.62 -1.57 1.81
C SER A 186 33.25 -1.49 3.19
N ASP A 187 34.06 -0.46 3.47
CA ASP A 187 34.59 -0.15 4.81
C ASP A 187 33.54 0.45 5.78
N GLY A 188 32.28 0.55 5.34
CA GLY A 188 31.15 1.03 6.13
C GLY A 188 31.11 2.54 6.33
N LYS A 189 31.69 3.30 5.40
CA LYS A 189 31.57 4.76 5.35
C LYS A 189 30.56 5.19 4.30
N LEU A 190 29.47 5.81 4.75
CA LEU A 190 28.51 6.49 3.88
C LEU A 190 28.89 7.96 3.73
N ARG A 191 29.11 8.41 2.51
CA ARG A 191 29.48 9.80 2.18
C ARG A 191 28.31 10.49 1.48
N GLU A 192 27.95 11.67 1.98
CA GLU A 192 26.96 12.58 1.38
C GLU A 192 27.68 13.59 0.49
N TYR A 193 27.35 13.63 -0.80
CA TYR A 193 27.82 14.64 -1.74
C TYR A 193 26.64 15.45 -2.26
N ASP A 194 26.75 16.78 -2.21
CA ASP A 194 25.80 17.67 -2.88
C ASP A 194 26.42 18.12 -4.19
N ILE A 195 25.96 17.50 -5.28
CA ILE A 195 26.53 17.68 -6.61
C ILE A 195 26.39 19.13 -7.11
N SER A 196 25.45 19.89 -6.54
CA SER A 196 25.24 21.29 -6.91
C SER A 196 26.26 22.25 -6.27
N LEU A 197 26.88 21.84 -5.15
CA LEU A 197 27.79 22.66 -4.36
C LEU A 197 29.26 22.24 -4.50
N ASP A 198 29.57 20.99 -4.17
CA ASP A 198 30.92 20.46 -4.19
C ASP A 198 30.89 18.97 -4.53
N THR A 199 31.64 18.60 -5.57
CA THR A 199 31.74 17.21 -6.04
C THR A 199 32.96 16.48 -5.47
N GLU A 200 33.92 17.17 -4.85
CA GLU A 200 35.16 16.55 -4.37
C GLU A 200 35.11 16.25 -2.87
N GLU A 201 34.59 17.16 -2.05
CA GLU A 201 34.53 16.98 -0.59
C GLU A 201 33.13 16.55 -0.12
N PRO A 202 33.00 15.46 0.66
CA PRO A 202 31.72 15.04 1.21
C PRO A 202 31.25 16.01 2.30
N GLN A 203 29.96 16.35 2.28
CA GLN A 203 29.35 17.24 3.27
C GLN A 203 29.15 16.58 4.63
N GLN A 204 28.91 15.27 4.61
CA GLN A 204 28.77 14.43 5.79
C GLN A 204 29.36 13.05 5.53
N VAL A 205 29.88 12.44 6.59
CA VAL A 205 30.34 11.05 6.57
C VAL A 205 29.75 10.34 7.78
N LEU A 206 28.98 9.28 7.52
CA LEU A 206 28.51 8.36 8.56
C LEU A 206 29.38 7.12 8.57
N SER A 207 29.69 6.61 9.76
CA SER A 207 30.49 5.39 9.93
C SER A 207 29.67 4.33 10.65
N PHE A 208 29.42 3.21 9.96
CA PHE A 208 28.72 2.04 10.48
C PHE A 208 29.68 1.01 11.09
N VAL A 209 30.97 1.12 10.78
CA VAL A 209 32.02 0.24 11.31
C VAL A 209 32.90 1.05 12.25
N PRO A 210 32.99 0.67 13.55
CA PRO A 210 33.84 1.38 14.51
C PRO A 210 35.31 1.40 14.07
N GLU A 211 35.96 2.57 14.18
CA GLU A 211 37.37 2.72 13.86
C GLU A 211 38.25 1.81 14.73
N LYS A 212 39.24 1.16 14.10
CA LYS A 212 40.19 0.28 14.79
C LYS A 212 41.03 1.12 15.76
N LYS A 213 40.93 0.84 17.07
CA LYS A 213 41.86 1.40 18.05
C LYS A 213 43.24 0.80 17.81
N THR A 214 44.27 1.64 17.75
CA THR A 214 45.66 1.17 17.59
C THR A 214 46.04 0.24 18.75
N LYS A 215 46.53 -0.96 18.42
CA LYS A 215 46.93 -2.06 19.35
C LYS A 215 45.78 -2.90 19.96
N SER A 216 44.55 -2.84 19.47
CA SER A 216 43.52 -3.83 19.83
C SER A 216 43.51 -5.01 18.86
N PHE A 217 43.64 -6.24 19.36
CA PHE A 217 43.31 -7.45 18.60
C PHE A 217 41.79 -7.63 18.62
N ILE A 218 41.18 -7.78 17.46
CA ILE A 218 39.74 -8.01 17.29
C ILE A 218 39.59 -9.41 16.72
N ALA A 219 38.72 -10.22 17.34
CA ALA A 219 38.45 -11.60 16.95
C ALA A 219 37.24 -11.73 16.01
N ASP A 220 36.77 -10.62 15.41
CA ASP A 220 35.66 -10.60 14.43
C ASP A 220 36.12 -11.18 13.08
N ASP A 221 35.18 -11.82 12.40
CA ASP A 221 35.31 -12.15 10.98
C ASP A 221 35.34 -10.87 10.11
N GLY A 222 36.01 -10.92 8.97
CA GLY A 222 36.08 -9.81 8.03
C GLY A 222 34.70 -9.39 7.49
N SER A 223 33.78 -10.35 7.39
CA SER A 223 32.41 -10.16 6.91
C SER A 223 31.54 -9.25 7.81
N GLU A 224 31.81 -9.21 9.12
CA GLU A 224 31.08 -8.37 10.09
C GLU A 224 31.41 -6.87 9.96
N ARG A 225 32.50 -6.56 9.27
CA ARG A 225 33.01 -5.20 9.06
C ARG A 225 32.93 -4.75 7.60
N GLU A 226 32.37 -5.58 6.73
CA GLU A 226 32.19 -5.28 5.31
C GLU A 226 30.72 -4.93 5.05
N VAL A 227 30.44 -3.68 4.64
CA VAL A 227 29.09 -3.26 4.27
C VAL A 227 28.81 -3.62 2.80
N VAL A 228 27.65 -4.23 2.54
CA VAL A 228 27.24 -4.65 1.19
C VAL A 228 26.14 -3.76 0.60
N SER A 229 25.26 -3.21 1.43
CA SER A 229 24.15 -2.38 0.97
C SER A 229 23.63 -1.46 2.08
N PHE A 230 22.83 -0.47 1.69
CA PHE A 230 22.13 0.43 2.60
C PHE A 230 20.74 0.77 2.06
N VAL A 231 19.84 1.21 2.94
CA VAL A 231 18.52 1.69 2.57
C VAL A 231 18.01 2.72 3.58
N LEU A 232 17.25 3.71 3.10
CA LEU A 232 16.53 4.64 3.95
C LEU A 232 15.23 4.00 4.45
N GLY A 233 14.91 4.20 5.73
CA GLY A 233 13.58 3.88 6.25
C GLY A 233 12.52 4.75 5.57
N LYS A 234 11.27 4.29 5.63
CA LYS A 234 10.10 5.02 5.14
C LYS A 234 9.06 5.11 6.25
N GLY A 235 8.29 6.18 6.26
CA GLY A 235 7.22 6.42 7.24
C GLY A 235 6.66 7.84 7.16
N ARG A 236 5.52 8.07 7.80
CA ARG A 236 4.79 9.36 7.77
C ARG A 236 4.78 10.09 9.10
N ALA A 237 4.71 9.38 10.21
CA ALA A 237 4.61 9.93 11.56
C ALA A 237 5.65 9.30 12.51
N ASP A 238 6.82 8.95 12.00
CA ASP A 238 7.91 8.32 12.75
C ASP A 238 9.29 8.80 12.26
N TRP A 239 10.34 8.29 12.88
CA TRP A 239 11.73 8.57 12.52
C TRP A 239 12.22 7.79 11.27
N GLY A 240 11.36 7.00 10.62
CA GLY A 240 11.72 6.12 9.51
C GLY A 240 12.46 6.85 8.38
N PRO A 241 11.91 7.94 7.81
CA PRO A 241 12.59 8.72 6.76
C PRO A 241 13.92 9.36 7.15
N LEU A 242 14.21 9.46 8.45
CA LEU A 242 15.48 9.96 9.00
C LEU A 242 16.36 8.82 9.52
N THR A 243 16.06 7.57 9.16
CA THR A 243 16.83 6.40 9.60
C THR A 243 17.55 5.79 8.41
N MET A 244 18.87 5.67 8.53
CA MET A 244 19.71 5.00 7.55
C MET A 244 20.04 3.59 8.04
N TYR A 245 19.61 2.56 7.32
CA TYR A 245 19.97 1.17 7.58
C TYR A 245 21.16 0.76 6.72
N ALA A 246 22.11 0.04 7.31
CA ALA A 246 23.25 -0.57 6.61
C ALA A 246 23.28 -2.07 6.90
N LEU A 247 23.55 -2.85 5.86
CA LEU A 247 23.67 -4.30 5.90
C LEU A 247 25.15 -4.68 5.80
N MET A 248 25.64 -5.45 6.77
CA MET A 248 26.95 -6.08 6.73
C MET A 248 26.88 -7.37 5.92
N ARG A 249 28.02 -7.81 5.39
CA ARG A 249 28.18 -9.07 4.65
C ARG A 249 27.83 -10.29 5.51
N SER A 250 28.08 -10.22 6.83
CA SER A 250 27.66 -11.22 7.83
C SER A 250 26.13 -11.41 7.93
N GLY A 251 25.35 -10.44 7.43
CA GLY A 251 23.90 -10.38 7.63
C GLY A 251 23.48 -9.48 8.81
N ASP A 252 24.44 -8.91 9.55
CA ASP A 252 24.12 -7.96 10.61
C ASP A 252 23.57 -6.64 10.04
N ILE A 253 22.47 -6.19 10.62
CA ILE A 253 21.86 -4.90 10.27
C ILE A 253 22.25 -3.88 11.33
N TYR A 254 22.54 -2.66 10.89
CA TYR A 254 22.79 -1.50 11.73
C TYR A 254 21.97 -0.31 11.25
N ALA A 255 21.66 0.62 12.15
CA ALA A 255 20.94 1.84 11.82
C ALA A 255 21.61 3.08 12.43
N ILE A 256 21.53 4.21 11.74
CA ILE A 256 21.89 5.52 12.28
C ILE A 256 20.65 6.43 12.14
N CYS A 257 20.20 6.97 13.28
CA CYS A 257 19.06 7.87 13.35
C CYS A 257 19.31 8.94 14.45
N PRO A 258 19.09 10.23 14.18
CA PRO A 258 18.58 10.78 12.93
C PRO A 258 19.70 11.07 11.92
N TYR A 259 19.43 10.78 10.65
CA TYR A 259 20.22 11.20 9.50
C TYR A 259 19.37 12.13 8.62
N MET A 260 19.98 13.25 8.21
CA MET A 260 19.34 14.26 7.37
C MET A 260 20.42 14.91 6.52
N PRO A 261 20.22 15.06 5.20
CA PRO A 261 21.13 15.81 4.33
C PRO A 261 21.35 17.22 4.86
N LYS A 262 22.52 17.82 4.60
CA LYS A 262 22.79 19.21 5.00
C LYS A 262 21.78 20.17 4.37
N ASN A 263 21.44 19.94 3.11
CA ASN A 263 20.44 20.69 2.36
C ASN A 263 19.30 19.75 2.02
N SER A 264 18.19 19.84 2.76
CA SER A 264 17.07 18.92 2.58
C SER A 264 15.76 19.65 2.33
N SER A 265 14.94 19.11 1.43
CA SER A 265 13.61 19.60 1.10
C SER A 265 12.56 18.68 1.75
N ILE A 266 12.11 19.04 2.96
CA ILE A 266 11.25 18.19 3.79
C ILE A 266 9.80 18.70 3.78
N PRO A 267 8.78 17.82 3.66
CA PRO A 267 7.37 18.20 3.79
C PRO A 267 7.03 18.74 5.19
N SER A 268 6.30 19.85 5.28
CA SER A 268 5.84 20.40 6.57
C SER A 268 4.94 19.44 7.34
N SER A 269 4.12 18.64 6.64
CA SER A 269 3.28 17.61 7.28
C SER A 269 4.10 16.59 8.06
N TYR A 270 5.27 16.19 7.55
CA TYR A 270 6.15 15.23 8.21
C TYR A 270 6.75 15.78 9.52
N ILE A 271 7.17 17.05 9.52
CA ILE A 271 7.74 17.67 10.72
C ILE A 271 6.68 17.78 11.82
N HIS A 272 5.44 18.14 11.45
CA HIS A 272 4.32 18.22 12.39
C HIS A 272 3.83 16.86 12.88
N SER A 273 3.76 15.85 12.03
CA SER A 273 3.40 14.48 12.45
C SER A 273 4.46 13.90 13.39
N LEU A 274 5.74 14.15 13.11
CA LEU A 274 6.84 13.75 13.99
C LEU A 274 6.77 14.50 15.34
N GLU A 275 6.40 15.78 15.36
CA GLU A 275 6.18 16.53 16.60
C GLU A 275 5.08 15.89 17.47
N CYS A 276 3.95 15.53 16.85
CA CYS A 276 2.84 14.84 17.51
C CYS A 276 3.28 13.47 18.05
N PHE A 277 4.01 12.67 17.26
CA PHE A 277 4.52 11.36 17.67
C PHE A 277 5.37 11.44 18.94
N ILE A 278 6.27 12.44 19.00
CA ILE A 278 7.16 12.62 20.14
C ILE A 278 6.43 13.15 21.37
N ALA A 279 5.47 14.07 21.17
CA ALA A 279 4.62 14.55 22.26
C ALA A 279 3.80 13.39 22.88
N ALA A 280 3.20 12.54 22.04
CA ALA A 280 2.42 11.39 22.48
C ALA A 280 3.27 10.38 23.28
N LYS A 281 4.48 10.04 22.79
CA LYS A 281 5.40 9.16 23.53
C LYS A 281 5.89 9.77 24.85
N GLN A 282 6.14 11.08 24.88
CA GLN A 282 6.53 11.77 26.10
C GLN A 282 5.39 11.77 27.14
N GLU A 283 4.14 11.95 26.71
CA GLU A 283 2.96 11.88 27.57
C GLU A 283 2.74 10.47 28.13
N PHE A 284 2.85 9.44 27.29
CA PHE A 284 2.75 8.04 27.70
C PHE A 284 3.77 7.69 28.80
N LEU A 285 5.02 8.16 28.64
CA LEU A 285 6.07 7.93 29.63
C LEU A 285 5.85 8.69 30.93
N ALA A 286 5.26 9.89 30.88
CA ALA A 286 4.93 10.65 32.08
C ALA A 286 3.86 9.96 32.95
N GLN A 287 3.02 9.10 32.35
CA GLN A 287 2.00 8.32 33.04
C GLN A 287 2.56 7.02 33.67
N GLY A 288 3.73 6.52 33.21
CA GLY A 288 4.36 5.30 33.71
C GLY A 288 5.19 5.48 34.99
N THR A 289 5.03 4.59 35.98
CA THR A 289 5.67 4.68 37.31
C THR A 289 7.04 3.98 37.44
N SER A 290 7.75 3.67 36.34
CA SER A 290 8.97 2.83 36.37
C SER A 290 10.29 3.61 36.55
N THR A 291 11.25 2.99 37.24
CA THR A 291 12.59 3.55 37.56
C THR A 291 13.55 3.62 36.36
N THR A 292 13.23 2.99 35.23
CA THR A 292 13.95 3.10 33.94
C THR A 292 13.71 4.44 33.22
N GLY A 293 12.81 5.28 33.75
CA GLY A 293 12.36 6.52 33.10
C GLY A 293 13.40 7.64 32.98
N ARG A 294 14.55 7.62 33.68
CA ARG A 294 15.51 8.74 33.61
C ARG A 294 16.25 8.79 32.27
N ASP A 295 16.85 7.69 31.82
CA ASP A 295 17.60 7.65 30.55
C ASP A 295 16.65 7.89 29.37
N ILE A 296 15.47 7.27 29.43
CA ILE A 296 14.41 7.43 28.45
C ILE A 296 13.90 8.88 28.41
N SER A 297 13.64 9.52 29.55
CA SER A 297 13.25 10.94 29.62
C SER A 297 14.29 11.85 28.99
N THR A 298 15.59 11.60 29.21
CA THR A 298 16.64 12.43 28.57
C THR A 298 16.63 12.26 27.05
N LEU A 299 16.39 11.06 26.53
CA LEU A 299 16.29 10.79 25.10
C LEU A 299 15.15 11.60 24.47
N TYR A 300 13.95 11.60 25.06
CA TYR A 300 12.82 12.38 24.53
C TYR A 300 13.04 13.89 24.65
N ASP A 301 13.77 14.36 25.66
CA ASP A 301 14.17 15.77 25.74
C ASP A 301 15.10 16.18 24.58
N TYR A 302 16.04 15.32 24.18
CA TYR A 302 16.88 15.55 23.00
C TYR A 302 16.05 15.53 21.72
N GLN A 303 15.18 14.54 21.56
CA GLN A 303 14.29 14.44 20.41
C GLN A 303 13.38 15.67 20.26
N ARG A 304 12.76 16.14 21.35
CA ARG A 304 11.94 17.35 21.36
C ARG A 304 12.76 18.60 21.01
N LYS A 305 13.99 18.72 21.52
CA LYS A 305 14.90 19.83 21.16
C LYS A 305 15.23 19.81 19.67
N PHE A 306 15.44 18.63 19.10
CA PHE A 306 15.71 18.46 17.67
C PHE A 306 14.52 18.94 16.83
N ILE A 307 13.31 18.45 17.12
CA ILE A 307 12.10 18.85 16.38
C ILE A 307 11.76 20.31 16.58
N THR A 308 11.84 20.83 17.80
CA THR A 308 11.60 22.26 18.05
C THR A 308 12.53 23.14 17.20
N ALA A 309 13.75 22.69 16.94
CA ALA A 309 14.69 23.39 16.07
C ALA A 309 14.33 23.25 14.57
N LEU A 310 13.73 22.14 14.14
CA LEU A 310 13.17 21.98 12.80
C LEU A 310 11.93 22.87 12.60
N THR A 311 10.98 22.84 13.53
CA THR A 311 9.75 23.65 13.47
C THR A 311 10.06 25.15 13.42
N LYS A 312 11.12 25.61 14.09
CA LYS A 312 11.59 27.01 14.03
C LYS A 312 12.14 27.44 12.67
N GLN A 313 12.55 26.49 11.81
CA GLN A 313 13.01 26.78 10.45
C GLN A 313 11.84 26.90 9.47
N LEU A 314 10.63 26.47 9.84
CA LEU A 314 9.46 26.55 8.97
C LEU A 314 8.90 27.99 8.90
N PRO A 315 8.45 28.44 7.72
CA PRO A 315 7.80 29.75 7.57
C PRO A 315 6.48 29.87 8.35
N ALA A 316 6.07 31.10 8.68
CA ALA A 316 4.76 31.34 9.27
C ALA A 316 3.63 30.92 8.31
N GLY A 317 2.63 30.18 8.81
CA GLY A 317 1.49 29.68 8.02
C GLY A 317 1.56 28.20 7.63
N THR A 318 2.56 27.45 8.10
CA THR A 318 2.66 25.99 7.91
C THR A 318 1.95 25.17 8.99
N VAL A 319 1.40 25.83 10.02
CA VAL A 319 0.73 25.17 11.15
C VAL A 319 -0.49 24.41 10.65
N PHE A 320 -0.63 23.16 11.06
CA PHE A 320 -1.80 22.32 10.76
C PHE A 320 -3.11 23.08 11.07
N PRO A 321 -4.11 23.13 10.16
CA PRO A 321 -4.37 22.21 9.03
C PRO A 321 -3.90 22.73 7.65
N ALA A 322 -2.84 23.55 7.57
CA ALA A 322 -2.34 24.05 6.28
C ALA A 322 -1.92 22.92 5.32
N ALA A 323 -2.13 23.14 4.01
CA ALA A 323 -1.69 22.20 2.96
C ALA A 323 -0.18 21.96 3.03
N SER A 324 0.23 20.68 2.98
CA SER A 324 1.64 20.30 3.08
C SER A 324 2.45 20.88 1.93
N ARG A 325 3.60 21.47 2.25
CA ARG A 325 4.58 21.99 1.28
C ARG A 325 5.97 21.56 1.71
N THR A 326 6.85 21.37 0.74
CA THR A 326 8.26 21.08 1.00
C THR A 326 9.02 22.39 1.22
N PHE A 327 9.91 22.40 2.21
CA PHE A 327 10.74 23.55 2.55
C PHE A 327 12.19 23.12 2.69
N LEU A 328 13.11 24.04 2.39
CA LEU A 328 14.52 23.85 2.67
C LEU A 328 14.74 23.90 4.18
N VAL A 329 15.20 22.79 4.75
CA VAL A 329 15.50 22.63 6.16
C VAL A 329 16.91 22.05 6.30
N HIS A 330 17.62 22.52 7.33
CA HIS A 330 18.97 22.09 7.65
C HIS A 330 19.00 21.28 8.96
N PRO A 331 19.93 20.31 9.09
CA PRO A 331 20.11 19.54 10.31
C PRO A 331 20.34 20.47 11.53
N PRO A 332 19.56 20.35 12.60
CA PRO A 332 19.71 21.16 13.81
C PRO A 332 21.12 21.07 14.42
N THR A 333 21.71 22.22 14.70
CA THR A 333 23.01 22.34 15.41
C THR A 333 22.88 22.45 16.93
N THR A 334 21.65 22.36 17.44
CA THR A 334 21.34 22.43 18.88
C THR A 334 21.92 21.28 19.68
N ILE A 335 22.10 20.11 19.05
CA ILE A 335 22.69 18.92 19.65
C ILE A 335 24.10 18.75 19.06
N LYS A 336 25.12 18.88 19.91
CA LYS A 336 26.53 18.77 19.49
C LYS A 336 27.02 17.33 19.37
N SER A 337 26.37 16.39 20.05
CA SER A 337 26.68 14.96 19.94
C SER A 337 26.31 14.45 18.55
N THR A 338 27.08 13.51 18.01
CA THR A 338 26.76 12.83 16.76
C THR A 338 25.66 11.79 16.96
N PRO A 339 24.85 11.49 15.93
CA PRO A 339 23.93 10.36 15.96
C PRO A 339 24.66 9.06 16.31
N THR A 340 24.03 8.21 17.13
CA THR A 340 24.62 6.92 17.53
C THR A 340 24.35 5.87 16.48
N ARG A 341 25.35 5.02 16.21
CA ARG A 341 25.15 3.72 15.55
C ARG A 341 24.39 2.75 16.45
N GLN A 342 23.21 2.33 16.01
CA GLN A 342 22.32 1.39 16.68
C GLN A 342 22.47 0.01 16.02
N GLY A 343 22.70 -1.03 16.83
CA GLY A 343 22.85 -2.41 16.37
C GLY A 343 24.09 -3.12 16.94
N PRO A 344 24.33 -4.40 16.56
CA PRO A 344 23.58 -5.13 15.54
C PRO A 344 22.13 -5.38 15.98
N PHE A 345 21.18 -5.38 15.04
CA PHE A 345 19.79 -5.68 15.37
C PHE A 345 19.65 -7.14 15.80
N LEU A 346 18.90 -7.36 16.86
CA LEU A 346 18.55 -8.69 17.32
C LEU A 346 17.41 -9.23 16.45
N LEU A 347 17.69 -10.28 15.69
CA LEU A 347 16.72 -10.91 14.80
C LEU A 347 15.93 -11.96 15.61
N GLN A 348 14.63 -11.75 15.81
CA GLN A 348 13.79 -12.63 16.64
C GLN A 348 12.54 -13.15 15.91
N PRO A 349 12.35 -14.48 15.79
CA PRO A 349 13.33 -15.53 16.08
C PRO A 349 14.56 -15.43 15.16
N SER A 350 15.62 -16.20 15.43
CA SER A 350 16.76 -16.27 14.51
C SER A 350 16.30 -16.75 13.12
N PRO A 351 16.73 -16.10 12.01
CA PRO A 351 16.38 -16.54 10.66
C PRO A 351 16.75 -18.00 10.42
N ARG A 352 15.94 -18.68 9.61
CA ARG A 352 16.21 -20.08 9.28
C ARG A 352 17.31 -20.16 8.22
N THR A 353 18.14 -21.19 8.31
CA THR A 353 19.05 -21.55 7.21
C THR A 353 18.27 -22.34 6.17
N LEU A 354 18.61 -22.18 4.90
CA LEU A 354 18.03 -23.04 3.86
C LEU A 354 18.49 -24.47 4.07
N ASP A 355 17.59 -25.42 3.79
CA ASP A 355 17.98 -26.82 3.75
C ASP A 355 19.13 -26.96 2.76
N ASP A 356 20.10 -27.82 3.09
CA ASP A 356 21.11 -28.23 2.13
C ASP A 356 22.11 -27.12 1.69
N SER A 357 22.07 -25.95 2.35
CA SER A 357 22.98 -24.80 2.21
C SER A 357 23.81 -24.61 3.50
N GLU A 358 25.08 -24.22 3.37
CA GLU A 358 25.94 -23.84 4.50
C GLU A 358 25.73 -22.38 4.96
N GLY A 359 24.82 -21.66 4.29
CA GLY A 359 24.65 -20.21 4.41
C GLY A 359 25.53 -19.46 3.40
N GLY A 360 25.04 -18.31 2.94
CA GLY A 360 25.77 -17.42 2.04
C GLY A 360 25.95 -16.03 2.63
N ASP A 361 26.78 -15.21 2.00
CA ASP A 361 26.93 -13.81 2.38
C ASP A 361 25.65 -13.01 2.06
N ALA A 362 25.35 -11.99 2.85
CA ALA A 362 24.27 -11.06 2.55
C ALA A 362 24.68 -10.13 1.38
N THR A 363 23.73 -9.74 0.52
CA THR A 363 24.02 -9.02 -0.73
C THR A 363 23.27 -7.69 -0.89
N ASP A 364 21.99 -7.64 -0.50
CA ASP A 364 21.18 -6.44 -0.63
C ASP A 364 20.13 -6.32 0.48
N ILE A 365 19.68 -5.08 0.72
CA ILE A 365 18.65 -4.70 1.68
C ILE A 365 17.65 -3.75 1.02
N SER A 366 16.36 -3.96 1.29
CA SER A 366 15.27 -3.11 0.82
C SER A 366 14.27 -2.81 1.93
N TYR A 367 13.68 -1.62 1.91
CA TYR A 367 12.68 -1.17 2.88
C TYR A 367 11.37 -0.82 2.16
N LEU A 368 10.29 -1.44 2.61
CA LEU A 368 8.93 -1.21 2.14
C LEU A 368 8.13 -0.54 3.25
N ALA A 369 7.37 0.48 2.87
CA ALA A 369 6.31 1.05 3.68
C ALA A 369 5.06 1.11 2.83
N PHE A 370 3.90 0.94 3.48
CA PHE A 370 2.62 0.76 2.81
C PHE A 370 1.69 1.92 3.13
N GLY A 371 0.76 2.23 2.22
CA GLY A 371 -0.23 3.30 2.39
C GLY A 371 0.33 4.69 2.08
N THR A 372 1.34 4.79 1.21
CA THR A 372 1.92 6.06 0.78
C THR A 372 1.05 6.89 -0.15
N ASP A 373 -0.20 6.49 -0.43
CA ASP A 373 -1.13 7.17 -1.33
C ASP A 373 -1.22 8.67 -1.05
N GLU A 374 -1.04 9.47 -2.10
CA GLU A 374 -1.06 10.94 -2.14
C GLU A 374 -2.46 11.54 -1.90
N HIS A 375 -3.39 10.79 -1.31
CA HIS A 375 -4.73 11.25 -0.93
C HIS A 375 -4.78 11.53 0.58
N PRO A 376 -4.46 12.76 1.01
CA PRO A 376 -4.44 13.16 2.42
C PRO A 376 -5.83 13.28 3.08
N GLU A 377 -6.90 12.77 2.47
CA GLU A 377 -8.28 13.00 2.93
C GLU A 377 -8.92 11.83 3.71
N GLU A 378 -8.28 10.66 3.79
CA GLU A 378 -8.74 9.58 4.68
C GLU A 378 -7.77 9.43 5.85
N ASP A 379 -8.34 9.43 7.06
CA ASP A 379 -7.66 9.24 8.34
C ASP A 379 -6.60 8.13 8.22
N GLY A 380 -5.33 8.47 8.48
CA GLY A 380 -4.20 7.59 8.23
C GLY A 380 -4.39 6.25 8.94
N GLY A 381 -4.51 5.18 8.18
CA GLY A 381 -4.76 3.87 8.77
C GLY A 381 -3.58 3.42 9.62
N GLU A 382 -3.83 2.71 10.72
CA GLU A 382 -2.79 2.14 11.61
C GLU A 382 -1.74 1.28 10.89
N THR A 383 -2.06 0.86 9.66
CA THR A 383 -1.26 0.00 8.79
C THR A 383 -0.21 0.79 8.00
N GLU A 384 -0.28 2.12 8.02
CA GLU A 384 0.74 3.05 7.51
C GLU A 384 2.01 3.08 8.39
N HIS A 385 2.01 2.34 9.50
CA HIS A 385 3.06 2.38 10.52
C HIS A 385 3.93 1.12 10.53
N LEU A 386 3.56 0.03 9.84
CA LEU A 386 4.36 -1.19 9.79
C LEU A 386 5.31 -1.17 8.59
N GLY A 387 6.62 -1.14 8.86
CA GLY A 387 7.65 -1.27 7.83
C GLY A 387 8.04 -2.73 7.61
N VAL A 388 8.39 -3.09 6.38
CA VAL A 388 8.95 -4.41 6.05
C VAL A 388 10.34 -4.22 5.47
N LEU A 389 11.30 -4.93 6.05
CA LEU A 389 12.68 -4.95 5.60
C LEU A 389 12.99 -6.32 4.97
N LEU A 390 13.63 -6.31 3.81
CA LEU A 390 14.03 -7.52 3.09
C LEU A 390 15.54 -7.58 3.01
N VAL A 391 16.13 -8.75 3.27
CA VAL A 391 17.57 -9.01 3.07
C VAL A 391 17.75 -10.23 2.19
N SER A 392 18.59 -10.12 1.16
CA SER A 392 18.93 -11.22 0.26
C SER A 392 20.33 -11.78 0.52
N TYR A 393 20.52 -13.07 0.23
CA TYR A 393 21.78 -13.78 0.41
C TYR A 393 22.21 -14.50 -0.89
N GLN A 394 23.52 -14.76 -1.01
CA GLN A 394 24.13 -15.39 -2.19
C GLN A 394 23.52 -16.76 -2.57
N ASP A 395 23.04 -17.53 -1.60
CA ASP A 395 22.45 -18.86 -1.82
C ASP A 395 21.00 -18.81 -2.34
N GLY A 396 20.41 -17.61 -2.44
CA GLY A 396 19.02 -17.42 -2.84
C GLY A 396 18.05 -17.35 -1.67
N LYS A 397 18.54 -17.25 -0.44
CA LYS A 397 17.69 -16.95 0.73
C LYS A 397 17.26 -15.49 0.72
N VAL A 398 16.00 -15.22 1.05
CA VAL A 398 15.49 -13.87 1.35
C VAL A 398 14.80 -13.86 2.69
N ASP A 399 15.32 -13.11 3.65
CA ASP A 399 14.69 -12.94 4.96
C ASP A 399 13.76 -11.72 4.97
N VAL A 400 12.55 -11.91 5.51
CA VAL A 400 11.51 -10.88 5.65
C VAL A 400 11.39 -10.49 7.12
N PHE A 401 11.71 -9.22 7.42
CA PHE A 401 11.62 -8.67 8.76
C PHE A 401 10.50 -7.63 8.87
N LEU A 402 9.82 -7.63 10.01
CA LEU A 402 8.85 -6.60 10.39
C LEU A 402 9.53 -5.60 11.32
N ASP A 403 9.47 -4.32 10.94
CA ASP A 403 9.93 -3.17 11.70
C ASP A 403 8.85 -2.76 12.72
N VAL A 404 8.64 -3.63 13.72
CA VAL A 404 7.63 -3.46 14.78
C VAL A 404 8.08 -2.42 15.81
N GLU A 405 9.35 -2.49 16.24
CA GLU A 405 9.95 -1.49 17.12
C GLU A 405 10.71 -0.46 16.28
N LYS A 406 10.03 0.65 15.95
CA LYS A 406 10.61 1.71 15.14
C LYS A 406 11.89 2.27 15.75
N VAL A 407 12.92 2.38 14.90
CA VAL A 407 14.18 3.02 15.26
C VAL A 407 13.96 4.48 15.60
N GLU A 408 14.43 4.90 16.76
CA GLU A 408 14.29 6.28 17.22
C GLU A 408 15.60 7.06 17.13
N ALA A 409 15.50 8.39 17.09
CA ALA A 409 16.66 9.26 17.11
C ALA A 409 17.44 9.13 18.44
N ARG A 410 18.74 8.81 18.32
CA ARG A 410 19.66 8.66 19.45
C ARG A 410 21.00 9.34 19.16
N TRP A 411 21.58 9.96 20.18
CA TRP A 411 22.88 10.65 20.09
C TRP A 411 23.89 10.06 21.06
N ASP A 412 25.17 10.16 20.73
CA ASP A 412 26.22 9.58 21.57
C ASP A 412 26.37 10.38 22.86
N VAL A 413 25.93 9.78 23.97
CA VAL A 413 26.05 10.30 25.33
C VAL A 413 27.03 9.42 26.09
N LYS A 414 28.13 10.03 26.57
CA LYS A 414 29.29 9.38 27.23
C LYS A 414 28.99 8.53 28.49
N GLN A 415 27.73 8.35 28.88
CA GLN A 415 27.34 7.79 30.19
C GLN A 415 26.45 6.53 30.16
N SER A 416 26.01 6.05 29.00
CA SER A 416 25.08 4.89 28.93
C SER A 416 25.81 3.63 28.45
N SER A 417 26.31 2.84 29.39
CA SER A 417 27.08 1.61 29.13
C SER A 417 26.24 0.33 29.05
N ASN A 418 24.92 0.41 29.24
CA ASN A 418 24.01 -0.72 29.12
C ASN A 418 22.86 -0.29 28.20
N ARG A 419 22.95 -0.64 26.91
CA ARG A 419 21.94 -0.27 25.92
C ARG A 419 21.36 -1.56 25.35
N ASP A 420 20.05 -1.71 25.44
CA ASP A 420 19.34 -2.80 24.80
C ASP A 420 19.52 -2.71 23.28
N LEU A 421 19.77 -3.86 22.66
CA LEU A 421 19.91 -3.96 21.21
C LEU A 421 18.53 -3.80 20.56
N PRO A 422 18.42 -3.02 19.47
CA PRO A 422 17.15 -2.91 18.76
C PRO A 422 16.78 -4.27 18.14
N MET A 423 15.49 -4.56 18.03
CA MET A 423 14.99 -5.87 17.58
C MET A 423 14.25 -5.74 16.25
N LEU A 424 14.47 -6.70 15.34
CA LEU A 424 13.68 -6.91 14.14
C LEU A 424 12.97 -8.26 14.23
N ALA A 425 11.65 -8.25 14.00
CA ALA A 425 10.85 -9.46 14.08
C ALA A 425 10.97 -10.22 12.76
N VAL A 426 11.54 -11.42 12.78
CA VAL A 426 11.64 -12.29 11.60
C VAL A 426 10.29 -12.92 11.34
N TYR A 427 9.67 -12.56 10.22
CA TYR A 427 8.38 -13.10 9.84
C TYR A 427 8.53 -14.43 9.08
N GLU A 428 9.32 -14.42 8.00
CA GLU A 428 9.58 -15.60 7.19
C GLU A 428 10.95 -15.56 6.51
N THR A 429 11.42 -16.74 6.11
CA THR A 429 12.59 -16.94 5.28
C THR A 429 12.14 -17.60 3.98
N ILE A 430 12.43 -16.96 2.86
CA ILE A 430 12.02 -17.38 1.52
C ILE A 430 13.20 -18.08 0.84
N ASP A 431 12.93 -19.27 0.28
CA ASP A 431 13.85 -19.98 -0.61
C ASP A 431 13.47 -19.71 -2.08
N LEU A 432 14.38 -19.11 -2.85
CA LEU A 432 14.21 -18.92 -4.30
C LEU A 432 14.42 -20.22 -5.11
N GLY A 433 14.79 -21.34 -4.47
CA GLY A 433 14.94 -22.65 -5.10
C GLY A 433 16.22 -22.81 -5.93
N LEU A 434 17.23 -21.96 -5.69
CA LEU A 434 18.50 -22.00 -6.45
C LEU A 434 19.33 -23.23 -6.09
N VAL A 435 19.46 -23.52 -4.79
CA VAL A 435 20.21 -24.67 -4.26
C VAL A 435 19.62 -25.98 -4.80
N SER A 436 18.31 -26.14 -4.70
CA SER A 436 17.60 -27.34 -5.18
C SER A 436 17.73 -27.52 -6.70
N THR A 437 17.67 -26.43 -7.46
CA THR A 437 17.86 -26.44 -8.92
C THR A 437 19.28 -26.91 -9.29
N LEU A 438 20.31 -26.36 -8.66
CA LEU A 438 21.71 -26.71 -8.96
C LEU A 438 22.08 -28.14 -8.51
N LYS A 439 21.52 -28.63 -7.40
CA LYS A 439 21.73 -30.01 -6.92
C LYS A 439 21.06 -31.07 -7.78
N SER A 440 19.96 -30.72 -8.45
CA SER A 440 19.23 -31.68 -9.31
C SER A 440 20.03 -32.18 -10.51
N ILE A 441 21.13 -31.49 -10.85
CA ILE A 441 21.97 -31.75 -12.01
C ILE A 441 23.11 -32.71 -11.63
N SER A 442 23.27 -33.76 -12.43
CA SER A 442 24.25 -34.81 -12.16
C SER A 442 25.69 -34.27 -12.24
N PRO A 443 26.53 -34.41 -11.18
CA PRO A 443 27.92 -34.03 -11.26
C PRO A 443 28.68 -34.93 -12.24
N THR A 444 29.51 -34.35 -13.09
CA THR A 444 30.47 -35.10 -13.91
C THR A 444 31.70 -35.44 -13.10
N LEU A 445 32.28 -36.64 -13.29
CA LEU A 445 33.57 -37.00 -12.69
C LEU A 445 34.61 -35.88 -12.98
N ASN A 446 35.30 -35.42 -11.92
CA ASN A 446 36.40 -34.43 -11.95
C ASN A 446 36.04 -32.94 -12.13
N GLN A 447 34.79 -32.51 -11.90
CA GLN A 447 34.44 -31.07 -11.85
C GLN A 447 33.98 -30.65 -10.44
N PRO A 448 34.24 -29.39 -10.02
CA PRO A 448 33.76 -28.86 -8.75
C PRO A 448 32.22 -28.87 -8.70
N PRO A 449 31.62 -28.95 -7.50
CA PRO A 449 30.17 -28.94 -7.36
C PRO A 449 29.57 -27.64 -7.93
N PHE A 450 28.43 -27.74 -8.61
CA PHE A 450 27.74 -26.57 -9.17
C PHE A 450 27.25 -25.58 -8.12
N LEU A 451 27.20 -26.01 -6.85
CA LEU A 451 26.86 -25.16 -5.72
C LEU A 451 27.88 -24.01 -5.55
N ASP A 452 29.14 -24.20 -5.97
CA ASP A 452 30.18 -23.17 -5.92
C ASP A 452 29.82 -21.94 -6.77
N LEU A 453 28.95 -22.09 -7.79
CA LEU A 453 28.47 -20.98 -8.61
C LEU A 453 27.68 -19.94 -7.80
N LEU A 454 27.12 -20.32 -6.64
CA LEU A 454 26.43 -19.40 -5.75
C LEU A 454 27.36 -18.32 -5.19
N THR A 455 28.67 -18.57 -5.09
CA THR A 455 29.64 -17.55 -4.62
C THR A 455 29.75 -16.35 -5.58
N GLY A 456 29.43 -16.55 -6.87
CA GLY A 456 29.35 -15.48 -7.87
C GLY A 456 27.97 -14.80 -7.94
N ASN A 457 27.01 -15.22 -7.12
CA ASN A 457 25.64 -14.72 -7.15
C ASN A 457 25.48 -13.49 -6.27
N HIS A 458 24.99 -12.39 -6.84
CA HIS A 458 24.72 -11.15 -6.10
C HIS A 458 23.27 -10.71 -6.28
N PRO A 459 22.31 -11.33 -5.59
CA PRO A 459 20.91 -10.92 -5.65
C PRO A 459 20.73 -9.46 -5.26
N SER A 460 19.90 -8.74 -6.01
CA SER A 460 19.59 -7.33 -5.81
C SER A 460 18.09 -7.09 -5.91
N PHE A 461 17.59 -6.12 -5.14
CA PHE A 461 16.18 -5.77 -5.10
C PHE A 461 15.85 -4.62 -6.04
N LEU A 462 14.67 -4.69 -6.66
CA LEU A 462 14.00 -3.57 -7.31
C LEU A 462 12.56 -3.50 -6.80
N THR A 463 12.18 -2.40 -6.15
CA THR A 463 10.80 -2.14 -5.74
C THR A 463 9.97 -1.70 -6.94
N ASP A 464 8.72 -2.14 -7.00
CA ASP A 464 7.82 -1.68 -8.05
C ASP A 464 7.43 -0.19 -7.83
N PRO A 465 7.51 0.68 -8.85
CA PRO A 465 7.14 2.09 -8.71
C PRO A 465 5.63 2.32 -8.60
N ILE A 466 4.78 1.35 -8.96
CA ILE A 466 3.31 1.47 -8.92
C ILE A 466 2.72 0.69 -7.75
N HIS A 467 3.32 -0.45 -7.40
CA HIS A 467 2.80 -1.39 -6.40
C HIS A 467 3.78 -1.55 -5.23
N ASP A 468 3.56 -0.82 -4.14
CA ASP A 468 4.40 -0.85 -2.94
C ASP A 468 4.53 -2.24 -2.30
N ASP A 469 3.61 -3.17 -2.62
CA ASP A 469 3.54 -4.54 -2.13
C ASP A 469 4.33 -5.58 -2.96
N VAL A 470 4.94 -5.16 -4.08
CA VAL A 470 5.69 -6.04 -4.98
C VAL A 470 7.16 -5.65 -5.06
N VAL A 471 8.04 -6.65 -4.91
CA VAL A 471 9.49 -6.49 -5.07
C VAL A 471 10.04 -7.55 -6.02
N TYR A 472 10.93 -7.14 -6.91
CA TYR A 472 11.64 -8.04 -7.81
C TYR A 472 13.04 -8.32 -7.25
N VAL A 473 13.40 -9.60 -7.21
CA VAL A 473 14.75 -10.06 -6.88
C VAL A 473 15.39 -10.59 -8.14
N TYR A 474 16.43 -9.91 -8.62
CA TYR A 474 17.20 -10.36 -9.76
C TYR A 474 18.58 -10.81 -9.33
N HIS A 475 19.05 -11.90 -9.92
CA HIS A 475 20.25 -12.60 -9.48
C HIS A 475 20.92 -13.33 -10.66
N ALA A 476 22.02 -14.03 -10.42
CA ALA A 476 22.82 -14.63 -11.48
C ALA A 476 22.10 -15.74 -12.27
N PHE A 477 20.99 -16.27 -11.76
CA PHE A 477 20.26 -17.42 -12.34
C PHE A 477 18.86 -17.06 -12.84
N GLY A 478 18.41 -15.82 -12.66
CA GLY A 478 17.05 -15.45 -13.01
C GLY A 478 16.50 -14.22 -12.29
N VAL A 479 15.18 -14.09 -12.35
CA VAL A 479 14.40 -13.05 -11.66
C VAL A 479 13.16 -13.69 -11.02
N HIS A 480 12.90 -13.31 -9.78
CA HIS A 480 11.70 -13.67 -9.02
C HIS A 480 10.93 -12.42 -8.63
N ALA A 481 9.59 -12.48 -8.66
CA ALA A 481 8.72 -11.50 -8.02
C ALA A 481 8.26 -12.02 -6.66
N LEU A 482 8.35 -11.15 -5.66
CA LEU A 482 7.86 -11.34 -4.31
C LEU A 482 6.64 -10.44 -4.14
N ASP A 483 5.46 -11.05 -4.00
CA ASP A 483 4.21 -10.35 -3.75
C ASP A 483 3.83 -10.51 -2.27
N ILE A 484 4.04 -9.43 -1.53
CA ILE A 484 3.88 -9.35 -0.07
C ILE A 484 2.46 -8.85 0.26
N GLY A 485 1.68 -8.42 -0.75
CA GLY A 485 0.33 -7.88 -0.60
C GLY A 485 -0.61 -8.73 0.27
N PRO A 486 -0.71 -10.06 0.09
CA PRO A 486 -1.59 -10.91 0.90
C PRO A 486 -1.23 -10.93 2.38
N LEU A 487 0.07 -10.98 2.70
CA LEU A 487 0.59 -10.88 4.07
C LEU A 487 0.14 -9.56 4.69
N LEU A 488 0.37 -8.47 3.97
CA LEU A 488 0.10 -7.12 4.44
C LEU A 488 -1.37 -6.89 4.64
N GLN A 489 -2.22 -7.28 3.69
CA GLN A 489 -3.67 -7.18 3.83
C GLN A 489 -4.15 -7.92 5.07
N GLY A 490 -3.63 -9.13 5.33
CA GLY A 490 -3.93 -9.91 6.54
C GLY A 490 -3.53 -9.19 7.83
N LEU A 491 -2.28 -8.73 7.93
CA LEU A 491 -1.78 -7.99 9.10
C LEU A 491 -2.51 -6.66 9.28
N SER A 492 -2.79 -5.95 8.18
CA SER A 492 -3.46 -4.66 8.17
C SER A 492 -4.91 -4.76 8.67
N ALA A 493 -5.61 -5.85 8.34
CA ALA A 493 -6.96 -6.11 8.82
C ALA A 493 -6.97 -6.55 10.29
N ALA A 494 -5.94 -7.31 10.70
CA ALA A 494 -5.80 -7.76 12.08
C ALA A 494 -5.45 -6.62 13.05
N LEU A 495 -4.59 -5.69 12.65
CA LEU A 495 -4.21 -4.52 13.47
C LEU A 495 -5.38 -3.55 13.67
N ARG A 496 -6.26 -3.40 12.67
CA ARG A 496 -7.45 -2.54 12.76
C ARG A 496 -8.63 -3.14 13.54
N ALA A 497 -8.56 -4.43 13.90
CA ALA A 497 -9.65 -5.07 14.62
C ALA A 497 -9.58 -4.70 16.10
N ASP A 498 -10.59 -3.96 16.60
CA ASP A 498 -10.79 -3.65 18.03
C ASP A 498 -11.14 -4.92 18.82
N ASP A 499 -10.18 -5.83 18.97
CA ASP A 499 -10.31 -7.08 19.72
C ASP A 499 -9.51 -7.00 21.02
N GLU A 500 -10.20 -6.77 22.14
CA GLU A 500 -9.65 -6.78 23.53
C GLU A 500 -8.94 -8.09 23.94
N SER A 501 -8.99 -9.14 23.10
CA SER A 501 -8.43 -10.47 23.41
C SER A 501 -7.37 -10.97 22.43
N GLU A 502 -6.86 -10.12 21.51
CA GLU A 502 -5.80 -10.43 20.52
C GLU A 502 -6.07 -11.68 19.64
N LYS A 503 -7.31 -12.17 19.62
CA LYS A 503 -7.71 -13.39 18.89
C LYS A 503 -7.65 -13.21 17.38
N SER A 504 -8.06 -12.05 16.88
CA SER A 504 -7.95 -11.73 15.45
C SER A 504 -6.48 -11.76 14.98
N LEU A 505 -5.56 -11.09 15.69
CA LEU A 505 -4.13 -11.10 15.34
C LEU A 505 -3.52 -12.49 15.40
N THR A 506 -3.76 -13.24 16.47
CA THR A 506 -3.26 -14.60 16.60
C THR A 506 -3.84 -15.52 15.52
N SER A 507 -5.12 -15.39 15.18
CA SER A 507 -5.73 -16.15 14.09
C SER A 507 -5.19 -15.76 12.71
N ALA A 508 -4.90 -14.48 12.47
CA ALA A 508 -4.30 -14.00 11.22
C ALA A 508 -2.87 -14.52 11.04
N LEU A 509 -2.06 -14.49 12.11
CA LEU A 509 -0.71 -15.07 12.13
C LEU A 509 -0.73 -16.60 11.99
N GLN A 510 -1.67 -17.30 12.64
CA GLN A 510 -1.84 -18.76 12.52
C GLN A 510 -2.34 -19.20 11.15
N ARG A 511 -3.12 -18.35 10.46
CA ARG A 511 -3.60 -18.60 9.10
C ARG A 511 -2.53 -18.36 8.03
N SER A 512 -1.37 -17.86 8.43
CA SER A 512 -0.14 -17.69 7.65
C SER A 512 -0.35 -17.41 6.16
N LEU A 513 -0.62 -16.15 5.83
CA LEU A 513 -0.41 -15.67 4.46
C LEU A 513 1.10 -15.43 4.31
N GLY A 514 1.81 -16.38 3.70
CA GLY A 514 3.21 -16.21 3.31
C GLY A 514 3.35 -15.34 2.06
N THR A 515 4.55 -14.81 1.83
CA THR A 515 4.86 -14.08 0.60
C THR A 515 4.68 -14.98 -0.62
N VAL A 516 4.00 -14.48 -1.64
CA VAL A 516 3.80 -15.24 -2.88
C VAL A 516 5.01 -15.05 -3.78
N VAL A 517 5.81 -16.11 -3.93
CA VAL A 517 7.02 -16.13 -4.76
C VAL A 517 6.68 -16.62 -6.16
N LYS A 518 7.07 -15.85 -7.18
CA LYS A 518 6.83 -16.19 -8.58
C LYS A 518 8.13 -16.11 -9.39
N PRO A 519 8.68 -17.24 -9.90
CA PRO A 519 9.81 -17.21 -10.82
C PRO A 519 9.37 -16.65 -12.18
N ILE A 520 10.04 -15.59 -12.65
CA ILE A 520 9.70 -14.91 -13.91
C ILE A 520 10.60 -15.40 -15.05
N LEU A 521 11.90 -15.40 -14.80
CA LEU A 521 12.93 -15.69 -15.79
C LEU A 521 13.98 -16.63 -15.19
N THR A 522 14.39 -17.63 -15.95
CA THR A 522 15.56 -18.47 -15.63
C THR A 522 16.62 -18.28 -16.70
N THR A 523 17.87 -18.07 -16.26
CA THR A 523 19.02 -17.83 -17.15
C THR A 523 20.02 -18.98 -17.17
N PHE A 524 19.85 -19.96 -16.27
CA PHE A 524 20.71 -21.14 -16.18
C PHE A 524 20.46 -22.14 -17.32
N SER A 525 21.51 -22.48 -18.05
CA SER A 525 21.47 -23.49 -19.11
C SER A 525 21.98 -24.83 -18.60
N VAL A 526 21.10 -25.85 -18.55
CA VAL A 526 21.48 -27.22 -18.19
C VAL A 526 22.43 -27.84 -19.22
N GLU A 527 22.27 -27.51 -20.51
CA GLU A 527 23.12 -28.01 -21.60
C GLU A 527 24.55 -27.47 -21.49
N ARG A 528 24.70 -26.16 -21.28
CA ARG A 528 26.02 -25.51 -21.21
C ARG A 528 26.62 -25.51 -19.80
N ARG A 529 25.81 -25.79 -18.78
CA ARG A 529 26.18 -25.74 -17.36
C ARG A 529 26.74 -24.37 -16.94
N CYS A 530 26.15 -23.34 -17.50
CA CYS A 530 26.48 -21.94 -17.23
C CYS A 530 25.21 -21.12 -17.10
N SER A 531 25.33 -19.95 -16.48
CA SER A 531 24.26 -18.97 -16.39
C SER A 531 24.65 -17.67 -17.09
N ASN A 532 23.66 -16.97 -17.65
CA ASN A 532 23.84 -15.56 -18.05
C ASN A 532 23.28 -14.68 -16.93
N PRO A 533 24.11 -14.14 -16.01
CA PRO A 533 23.65 -13.31 -14.91
C PRO A 533 22.70 -12.21 -15.33
N VAL A 534 21.66 -11.93 -14.53
CA VAL A 534 20.85 -10.73 -14.71
C VAL A 534 21.59 -9.55 -14.11
N VAL A 535 21.92 -8.56 -14.93
CA VAL A 535 22.75 -7.39 -14.54
C VAL A 535 21.92 -6.13 -14.33
N ALA A 536 20.67 -6.11 -14.78
CA ALA A 536 19.75 -5.01 -14.49
C ALA A 536 18.29 -5.40 -14.67
N VAL A 537 17.43 -4.76 -13.89
CA VAL A 537 15.97 -4.76 -14.07
C VAL A 537 15.46 -3.32 -13.98
N ALA A 538 14.50 -2.95 -14.83
CA ALA A 538 13.87 -1.64 -14.81
C ALA A 538 12.37 -1.73 -15.13
N ILE A 539 11.59 -0.85 -14.51
CA ILE A 539 10.15 -0.73 -14.72
C ILE A 539 9.85 0.73 -15.07
N PRO A 540 9.11 1.02 -16.16
CA PRO A 540 8.78 2.38 -16.54
C PRO A 540 7.76 2.96 -15.58
N ASN A 541 7.98 4.20 -15.17
CA ASN A 541 7.04 5.01 -14.41
C ASN A 541 6.41 6.10 -15.31
N ASP A 542 5.92 5.71 -16.49
CA ASP A 542 5.32 6.62 -17.48
C ASP A 542 3.96 6.07 -17.95
N VAL A 543 2.93 6.92 -17.92
CA VAL A 543 1.56 6.63 -18.36
C VAL A 543 1.49 6.28 -19.85
N TYR A 544 2.45 6.73 -20.66
CA TYR A 544 2.51 6.45 -22.10
C TYR A 544 3.19 5.11 -22.44
N LEU A 545 3.99 4.58 -21.53
CA LEU A 545 4.58 3.25 -21.68
C LEU A 545 3.64 2.19 -21.11
N THR A 546 3.71 0.98 -21.68
CA THR A 546 2.99 -0.13 -21.05
C THR A 546 3.72 -0.47 -19.77
N TYR A 547 2.99 -0.63 -18.67
CA TYR A 547 3.54 -1.14 -17.44
C TYR A 547 4.13 -2.53 -17.69
N SER A 548 5.45 -2.65 -17.63
CA SER A 548 6.20 -3.82 -18.10
C SER A 548 7.56 -3.88 -17.40
N VAL A 549 8.03 -5.07 -17.07
CA VAL A 549 9.36 -5.27 -16.49
C VAL A 549 10.38 -5.58 -17.59
N PHE A 550 11.48 -4.84 -17.61
CA PHE A 550 12.59 -4.97 -18.54
C PHE A 550 13.76 -5.65 -17.82
N ILE A 551 14.22 -6.79 -18.33
CA ILE A 551 15.24 -7.62 -17.69
C ILE A 551 16.43 -7.77 -18.65
N LEU A 552 17.62 -7.35 -18.20
CA LEU A 552 18.86 -7.38 -18.99
C LEU A 552 19.85 -8.38 -18.39
N THR A 553 20.38 -9.26 -19.25
CA THR A 553 21.42 -10.24 -18.89
C THR A 553 22.83 -9.72 -19.19
N SER A 554 23.86 -10.35 -18.63
CA SER A 554 25.28 -9.99 -18.78
C SER A 554 25.74 -9.97 -20.24
N VAL A 555 25.16 -10.82 -21.08
CA VAL A 555 25.42 -10.89 -22.53
C VAL A 555 24.60 -9.86 -23.32
N MET A 556 24.04 -8.86 -22.64
CA MET A 556 23.17 -7.81 -23.21
C MET A 556 21.93 -8.38 -23.92
N ARG A 557 21.34 -9.47 -23.41
CA ARG A 557 20.03 -9.94 -23.90
C ARG A 557 18.92 -9.37 -23.05
N ILE A 558 17.95 -8.72 -23.70
CA ILE A 558 16.78 -8.11 -23.09
C ILE A 558 15.56 -9.04 -23.19
N THR A 559 14.83 -9.19 -22.08
CA THR A 559 13.51 -9.82 -22.05
C THR A 559 12.52 -8.87 -21.38
N VAL A 560 11.32 -8.75 -21.93
CA VAL A 560 10.27 -7.86 -21.42
C VAL A 560 9.00 -8.64 -21.15
N PHE A 561 8.40 -8.40 -19.99
CA PHE A 561 7.11 -8.96 -19.61
C PHE A 561 6.12 -7.83 -19.29
N PRO A 562 4.91 -7.84 -19.87
CA PRO A 562 3.86 -6.90 -19.48
C PRO A 562 3.41 -7.21 -18.04
N LEU A 563 3.22 -6.15 -17.26
CA LEU A 563 2.69 -6.20 -15.91
C LEU A 563 1.24 -5.72 -15.95
N ASN A 564 0.41 -6.26 -15.05
CA ASN A 564 -0.99 -5.85 -14.97
C ASN A 564 -1.19 -4.80 -13.89
N LEU A 565 -1.92 -3.74 -14.22
CA LEU A 565 -2.43 -2.80 -13.23
C LEU A 565 -3.55 -3.48 -12.43
N ARG A 566 -3.36 -3.61 -11.12
CA ARG A 566 -4.41 -4.06 -10.21
C ARG A 566 -5.46 -2.95 -10.13
N SER A 567 -6.71 -3.23 -10.50
CA SER A 567 -7.81 -2.39 -10.01
C SER A 567 -7.85 -2.61 -8.51
N GLU A 568 -7.77 -1.55 -7.70
CA GLU A 568 -8.09 -1.64 -6.28
C GLU A 568 -9.42 -2.40 -6.18
N SER A 569 -9.37 -3.64 -5.70
CA SER A 569 -10.59 -4.31 -5.31
C SER A 569 -11.20 -3.38 -4.26
N PRO A 570 -12.49 -3.00 -4.38
CA PRO A 570 -13.11 -2.16 -3.37
C PRO A 570 -12.84 -2.83 -2.04
N ARG A 571 -12.03 -2.15 -1.19
CA ARG A 571 -11.52 -2.65 0.08
C ARG A 571 -12.61 -3.53 0.66
N SER A 572 -12.39 -4.84 0.73
CA SER A 572 -13.40 -5.74 1.26
C SER A 572 -13.72 -5.18 2.64
N ARG A 573 -14.90 -4.57 2.80
CA ARG A 573 -15.40 -4.19 4.12
C ARG A 573 -15.13 -5.40 5.00
N PRO A 574 -14.53 -5.24 6.19
CA PRO A 574 -14.33 -6.35 7.08
C PRO A 574 -15.69 -7.04 7.14
N VAL A 575 -15.74 -8.24 6.56
CA VAL A 575 -16.86 -9.11 6.80
C VAL A 575 -16.72 -9.33 8.28
N ALA A 576 -17.55 -8.62 9.06
CA ALA A 576 -17.77 -8.98 10.45
C ALA A 576 -17.91 -10.49 10.41
N LEU A 577 -16.96 -11.18 11.05
CA LEU A 577 -16.89 -12.63 11.05
C LEU A 577 -18.25 -13.12 11.54
N GLU A 578 -19.16 -13.45 10.61
CA GLU A 578 -20.33 -14.25 10.89
C GLU A 578 -19.85 -15.70 11.03
N ASP A 579 -18.98 -15.93 12.02
CA ASP A 579 -19.04 -17.18 12.75
C ASP A 579 -20.36 -17.15 13.52
N GLY A 580 -21.04 -18.29 13.59
CA GLY A 580 -22.36 -18.47 14.19
C GLY A 580 -22.45 -17.97 15.63
N VAL A 581 -22.63 -16.67 15.81
CA VAL A 581 -23.15 -16.06 17.01
C VAL A 581 -24.64 -16.34 16.99
N ASP A 582 -25.06 -17.27 17.84
CA ASP A 582 -26.42 -17.30 18.38
C ASP A 582 -26.77 -15.87 18.79
N VAL A 583 -27.51 -15.16 17.95
CA VAL A 583 -28.09 -13.87 18.28
C VAL A 583 -28.94 -14.13 19.53
N PRO A 584 -28.61 -13.59 20.72
CA PRO A 584 -29.49 -13.72 21.85
C PRO A 584 -30.82 -13.06 21.45
N PRO A 585 -31.96 -13.76 21.59
CA PRO A 585 -33.23 -13.26 21.09
C PRO A 585 -33.51 -11.89 21.73
N PRO A 586 -34.07 -10.93 20.98
CA PRO A 586 -34.39 -9.62 21.53
C PRO A 586 -35.31 -9.80 22.74
N VAL A 587 -34.83 -9.36 23.91
CA VAL A 587 -35.60 -9.34 25.15
C VAL A 587 -36.69 -8.30 24.98
N GLY A 588 -37.86 -8.75 24.54
CA GLY A 588 -39.01 -7.90 24.26
C GLY A 588 -40.15 -8.65 23.57
N LYS A 589 -40.37 -9.93 23.89
CA LYS A 589 -41.57 -10.64 23.43
C LYS A 589 -42.76 -10.14 24.26
N ASN A 590 -43.48 -9.16 23.75
CA ASN A 590 -44.83 -8.85 24.21
C ASN A 590 -45.67 -10.14 24.07
N LEU A 591 -46.17 -10.68 25.20
CA LEU A 591 -46.95 -11.93 25.30
C LEU A 591 -48.20 -11.99 24.40
N TRP A 592 -48.56 -10.89 23.74
CA TRP A 592 -49.74 -10.75 22.88
C TRP A 592 -49.44 -10.75 21.38
N LEU A 593 -48.17 -10.73 20.99
CA LEU A 593 -47.74 -10.76 19.58
C LEU A 593 -46.82 -11.98 19.38
N ILE A 594 -47.44 -13.15 19.24
CA ILE A 594 -46.76 -14.32 18.72
C ILE A 594 -46.51 -14.03 17.22
N PRO A 595 -45.25 -13.96 16.76
CA PRO A 595 -45.00 -13.90 15.32
C PRO A 595 -45.59 -15.19 14.75
N VAL A 596 -46.56 -15.06 13.84
CA VAL A 596 -46.98 -16.19 13.00
C VAL A 596 -45.71 -16.74 12.36
N GLU A 597 -45.51 -18.06 12.40
CA GLU A 597 -44.40 -18.72 11.70
C GLU A 597 -44.42 -18.26 10.23
N GLY A 598 -43.60 -17.25 9.95
CA GLY A 598 -43.49 -16.65 8.63
C GLY A 598 -42.72 -17.60 7.73
N GLN A 599 -43.07 -17.58 6.43
CA GLN A 599 -42.32 -18.29 5.41
C GLN A 599 -40.83 -17.94 5.50
N SER A 600 -39.98 -18.96 5.31
CA SER A 600 -38.53 -18.86 5.44
C SER A 600 -37.95 -17.67 4.66
N THR A 601 -36.90 -17.08 5.21
CA THR A 601 -36.06 -16.09 4.54
C THR A 601 -35.66 -16.59 3.15
N TYR A 602 -35.59 -15.67 2.18
CA TYR A 602 -35.21 -16.04 0.82
C TYR A 602 -33.83 -16.71 0.80
N VAL A 603 -33.77 -17.99 0.42
CA VAL A 603 -32.53 -18.75 0.33
C VAL A 603 -31.99 -18.65 -1.09
N SER A 604 -30.86 -17.97 -1.24
CA SER A 604 -30.12 -17.84 -2.51
C SER A 604 -29.59 -19.19 -2.99
N LEU A 605 -29.63 -19.44 -4.30
CA LEU A 605 -28.97 -20.60 -4.93
C LEU A 605 -27.44 -20.52 -4.87
N LEU A 606 -26.90 -19.32 -4.62
CA LEU A 606 -25.46 -19.04 -4.68
C LEU A 606 -24.70 -19.42 -3.40
N GLY A 607 -25.40 -19.90 -2.37
CA GLY A 607 -24.83 -20.14 -1.04
C GLY A 607 -24.59 -18.83 -0.26
N GLY A 608 -24.07 -18.97 0.97
CA GLY A 608 -23.68 -17.82 1.81
C GLY A 608 -22.31 -17.24 1.45
N GLU A 609 -21.45 -18.01 0.78
CA GLU A 609 -20.08 -17.56 0.48
C GLU A 609 -19.99 -16.75 -0.83
N PRO A 610 -19.24 -15.63 -0.83
CA PRO A 610 -18.97 -14.86 -2.04
C PRO A 610 -18.13 -15.68 -3.03
N TYR A 611 -18.29 -15.40 -4.33
CA TYR A 611 -17.50 -16.09 -5.35
C TYR A 611 -16.03 -15.72 -5.23
N LYS A 612 -15.18 -16.72 -5.02
CA LYS A 612 -13.72 -16.58 -5.11
C LYS A 612 -13.27 -17.14 -6.46
N PRO A 613 -12.60 -16.34 -7.32
CA PRO A 613 -12.08 -16.86 -8.56
C PRO A 613 -11.08 -18.00 -8.27
N PRO A 614 -11.04 -19.06 -9.10
CA PRO A 614 -10.02 -20.09 -8.99
C PRO A 614 -8.61 -19.47 -8.94
N PRO A 615 -7.68 -19.97 -8.10
CA PRO A 615 -6.40 -19.32 -7.82
C PRO A 615 -5.53 -19.09 -9.07
N LEU A 616 -5.63 -19.97 -10.07
CA LEU A 616 -4.96 -19.79 -11.36
C LEU A 616 -5.45 -18.58 -12.16
N LEU A 617 -6.75 -18.27 -12.09
CA LEU A 617 -7.36 -17.12 -12.76
C LEU A 617 -7.25 -15.85 -11.92
N GLY A 618 -7.10 -16.00 -10.60
CA GLY A 618 -6.87 -14.90 -9.66
C GLY A 618 -5.43 -14.38 -9.65
N SER A 619 -4.48 -15.03 -10.34
CA SER A 619 -3.10 -14.56 -10.44
C SER A 619 -3.03 -13.28 -11.29
N SER A 620 -3.14 -12.15 -10.62
CA SER A 620 -3.19 -10.81 -11.20
C SER A 620 -1.88 -10.33 -11.83
N SER A 621 -0.78 -11.09 -11.77
CA SER A 621 0.57 -10.54 -12.01
C SER A 621 1.05 -10.49 -13.47
N GLY A 622 0.26 -10.95 -14.45
CA GLY A 622 0.61 -10.86 -15.88
C GLY A 622 1.75 -11.79 -16.35
N PHE A 623 2.40 -12.50 -15.43
CA PHE A 623 3.47 -13.45 -15.73
C PHE A 623 2.96 -14.82 -16.21
N PRO A 624 3.72 -15.51 -17.08
CA PRO A 624 3.45 -16.91 -17.38
C PRO A 624 3.64 -17.78 -16.12
N PRO A 625 2.88 -18.87 -15.96
CA PRO A 625 3.00 -19.76 -14.80
C PRO A 625 4.32 -20.53 -14.79
N ILE A 626 4.95 -20.68 -15.96
CA ILE A 626 6.25 -21.33 -16.13
C ILE A 626 7.27 -20.25 -16.46
N PRO A 627 8.40 -20.18 -15.74
CA PRO A 627 9.42 -19.18 -15.99
C PRO A 627 9.98 -19.31 -17.41
N LYS A 628 10.16 -18.18 -18.07
CA LYS A 628 10.76 -18.17 -19.41
C LYS A 628 12.25 -18.48 -19.29
N LEU A 629 12.74 -19.41 -20.09
CA LEU A 629 14.15 -19.72 -20.17
C LEU A 629 14.82 -18.81 -21.20
N SER A 630 15.76 -17.95 -20.78
CA SER A 630 16.54 -17.11 -21.70
C SER A 630 17.75 -17.88 -22.23
N LEU A 631 17.52 -18.76 -23.20
CA LEU A 631 18.62 -19.43 -23.92
C LEU A 631 19.23 -18.52 -24.98
N PRO A 632 20.52 -18.72 -25.31
CA PRO A 632 21.13 -18.07 -26.47
C PRO A 632 20.32 -18.40 -27.74
N PRO A 633 20.12 -17.44 -28.66
CA PRO A 633 19.55 -17.75 -29.96
C PRO A 633 20.46 -18.80 -30.62
N SER A 634 19.88 -19.92 -31.04
CA SER A 634 20.64 -21.02 -31.64
C SER A 634 21.51 -20.48 -32.77
N PRO A 635 22.85 -20.63 -32.70
CA PRO A 635 23.68 -20.27 -33.83
C PRO A 635 23.40 -21.31 -34.92
N SER A 636 22.57 -20.95 -35.91
CA SER A 636 22.58 -21.50 -37.26
C SER A 636 22.79 -23.02 -37.37
N GLU A 637 21.72 -23.82 -37.44
CA GLU A 637 21.57 -25.14 -38.10
C GLU A 637 22.69 -26.21 -38.04
N SER A 638 23.81 -26.01 -37.34
CA SER A 638 25.07 -26.74 -37.53
C SER A 638 25.61 -27.39 -36.26
N LYS A 639 25.09 -27.03 -35.09
CA LYS A 639 25.22 -27.84 -33.87
C LYS A 639 23.83 -28.13 -33.34
N GLY A 640 23.32 -29.32 -33.66
CA GLY A 640 22.04 -29.80 -33.15
C GLY A 640 22.02 -29.77 -31.63
N PHE A 641 20.85 -29.49 -31.06
CA PHE A 641 20.56 -29.62 -29.64
C PHE A 641 21.12 -30.94 -29.09
N THR A 642 22.00 -30.87 -28.08
CA THR A 642 22.61 -32.08 -27.52
C THR A 642 21.68 -32.69 -26.47
N LEU A 643 21.09 -33.82 -26.82
CA LEU A 643 20.09 -34.50 -26.02
C LEU A 643 20.77 -35.32 -24.92
N THR A 644 21.01 -34.69 -23.78
CA THR A 644 21.58 -35.30 -22.56
C THR A 644 20.47 -35.83 -21.64
N PRO A 645 20.74 -36.79 -20.74
CA PRO A 645 19.75 -37.28 -19.76
C PRO A 645 19.14 -36.14 -18.92
N ASP A 646 19.95 -35.15 -18.54
CA ASP A 646 19.49 -33.99 -17.77
C ASP A 646 18.54 -33.11 -18.60
N THR A 647 18.84 -32.86 -19.88
CA THR A 647 17.93 -32.11 -20.78
C THR A 647 16.62 -32.85 -21.04
N LEU A 648 16.64 -34.19 -21.16
CA LEU A 648 15.42 -34.99 -21.29
C LEU A 648 14.56 -34.93 -20.03
N ARG A 649 15.20 -35.02 -18.85
CA ARG A 649 14.52 -34.88 -17.57
C ARG A 649 13.87 -33.51 -17.45
N TYR A 650 14.59 -32.45 -17.81
CA TYR A 650 14.07 -31.08 -17.84
C TYR A 650 12.85 -30.96 -18.76
N ILE A 651 12.93 -31.44 -20.01
CA ILE A 651 11.79 -31.41 -20.95
C ILE A 651 10.62 -32.23 -20.41
N ALA A 652 10.85 -33.42 -19.85
CA ALA A 652 9.79 -34.24 -19.28
C ALA A 652 9.10 -33.53 -18.11
N THR A 653 9.85 -32.88 -17.24
CA THR A 653 9.30 -32.10 -16.12
C THR A 653 8.51 -30.87 -16.59
N THR A 654 9.02 -30.12 -17.58
CA THR A 654 8.31 -28.95 -18.09
C THR A 654 7.05 -29.33 -18.85
N VAL A 655 7.06 -30.40 -19.65
CA VAL A 655 5.86 -30.91 -20.32
C VAL A 655 4.83 -31.41 -19.30
N ALA A 656 5.26 -32.07 -18.22
CA ALA A 656 4.37 -32.48 -17.13
C ALA A 656 3.71 -31.26 -16.45
N GLN A 657 4.48 -30.21 -16.16
CA GLN A 657 3.96 -28.96 -15.59
C GLN A 657 2.97 -28.28 -16.54
N ILE A 658 3.30 -28.15 -17.83
CA ILE A 658 2.40 -27.57 -18.84
C ILE A 658 1.09 -28.36 -18.90
N THR A 659 1.17 -29.69 -18.93
CA THR A 659 -0.02 -30.56 -19.00
C THR A 659 -0.88 -30.43 -17.75
N SER A 660 -0.26 -30.33 -16.56
CA SER A 660 -0.96 -30.06 -15.30
C SER A 660 -1.69 -28.72 -15.35
N HIS A 661 -1.01 -27.65 -15.76
CA HIS A 661 -1.63 -26.32 -15.86
C HIS A 661 -2.77 -26.27 -16.89
N ILE A 662 -2.64 -26.96 -18.03
CA ILE A 662 -3.74 -27.07 -19.00
C ILE A 662 -4.95 -27.78 -18.35
N HIS A 663 -4.71 -28.84 -17.57
CA HIS A 663 -5.80 -29.54 -16.88
C HIS A 663 -6.47 -28.65 -15.82
N GLU A 664 -5.68 -27.96 -15.00
CA GLU A 664 -6.20 -27.09 -13.94
C GLU A 664 -6.94 -25.86 -14.50
N THR A 665 -6.45 -25.27 -15.60
CA THR A 665 -7.16 -24.18 -16.30
C THR A 665 -8.50 -24.64 -16.87
N HIS A 666 -8.58 -25.87 -17.41
CA HIS A 666 -9.84 -26.46 -17.83
C HIS A 666 -10.82 -26.66 -16.65
N LEU A 667 -10.32 -27.09 -15.48
CA LEU A 667 -11.14 -27.21 -14.27
C LEU A 667 -11.63 -25.83 -13.77
N ALA A 668 -10.74 -24.83 -13.75
CA ALA A 668 -11.07 -23.47 -13.36
C ALA A 668 -12.13 -22.85 -14.29
N TYR A 669 -12.00 -23.04 -15.60
CA TYR A 669 -12.99 -22.61 -16.59
C TYR A 669 -14.36 -23.25 -16.32
N ARG A 670 -14.41 -24.58 -16.13
CA ARG A 670 -15.67 -25.27 -15.83
C ARG A 670 -16.32 -24.77 -14.55
N ALA A 671 -15.53 -24.54 -13.49
CA ALA A 671 -16.05 -24.00 -12.23
C ALA A 671 -16.62 -22.58 -12.41
N ALA A 672 -15.95 -21.72 -13.18
CA ALA A 672 -16.43 -20.38 -13.51
C ALA A 672 -17.72 -20.40 -14.36
N ASP A 673 -17.78 -21.28 -15.37
CA ASP A 673 -18.96 -21.44 -16.23
C ASP A 673 -20.20 -21.94 -15.47
N LEU A 674 -19.99 -22.92 -14.57
CA LEU A 674 -21.04 -23.39 -13.66
C LEU A 674 -21.52 -22.27 -12.72
N ARG A 675 -20.60 -21.48 -12.16
CA ARG A 675 -20.96 -20.34 -11.31
C ARG A 675 -21.74 -19.29 -12.08
N ALA A 676 -21.32 -18.93 -13.29
CA ALA A 676 -22.00 -17.95 -14.13
C ALA A 676 -23.43 -18.43 -14.48
N SER A 677 -23.57 -19.72 -14.78
CA SER A 677 -24.87 -20.35 -15.00
C SER A 677 -25.78 -20.27 -13.77
N LEU A 678 -25.25 -20.54 -12.57
CA LEU A 678 -25.99 -20.39 -11.30
C LEU A 678 -26.39 -18.94 -11.04
N GLN A 679 -25.50 -17.98 -11.28
CA GLN A 679 -25.79 -16.54 -11.12
C GLN A 679 -26.90 -16.08 -12.06
N LYS A 680 -26.90 -16.57 -13.30
CA LYS A 680 -27.97 -16.30 -14.26
C LYS A 680 -29.32 -16.85 -13.79
N GLN A 681 -29.34 -18.06 -13.23
CA GLN A 681 -30.55 -18.66 -12.66
C GLN A 681 -31.04 -17.89 -11.43
N GLU A 682 -30.13 -17.52 -10.54
CA GLU A 682 -30.45 -16.74 -9.34
C GLU A 682 -30.99 -15.35 -9.70
N LEU A 683 -30.43 -14.68 -10.71
CA LEU A 683 -30.93 -13.39 -11.19
C LEU A 683 -32.39 -13.50 -11.67
N VAL A 684 -32.73 -14.56 -12.40
CA VAL A 684 -34.11 -14.80 -12.83
C VAL A 684 -35.03 -14.99 -11.62
N ARG A 685 -34.60 -15.77 -10.62
CA ARG A 685 -35.37 -16.03 -9.40
C ARG A 685 -35.54 -14.79 -8.52
N LEU A 686 -34.50 -13.97 -8.40
CA LEU A 686 -34.57 -12.67 -7.72
C LEU A 686 -35.52 -11.73 -8.45
N SER A 687 -35.48 -11.69 -9.78
CA SER A 687 -36.39 -10.85 -10.56
C SER A 687 -37.86 -11.27 -10.41
N SER A 688 -38.14 -12.58 -10.35
CA SER A 688 -39.50 -13.08 -10.11
C SER A 688 -39.94 -12.78 -8.69
N LYS A 689 -39.05 -12.94 -7.70
CA LYS A 689 -39.37 -12.64 -6.30
C LYS A 689 -39.59 -11.14 -6.05
N CYS A 690 -38.82 -10.28 -6.72
CA CYS A 690 -39.05 -8.84 -6.70
C CYS A 690 -40.43 -8.48 -7.28
N LYS A 691 -40.85 -9.14 -8.37
CA LYS A 691 -42.21 -8.96 -8.91
C LYS A 691 -43.28 -9.41 -7.92
N GLU A 692 -43.11 -10.57 -7.28
CA GLU A 692 -44.02 -11.03 -6.21
C GLU A 692 -44.07 -10.03 -5.04
N MET A 693 -42.92 -9.52 -4.60
CA MET A 693 -42.85 -8.50 -3.55
C MET A 693 -43.53 -7.21 -3.98
N GLU A 694 -43.37 -6.78 -5.22
CA GLU A 694 -44.04 -5.59 -5.74
C GLU A 694 -45.56 -5.78 -5.74
N THR A 695 -46.07 -6.95 -6.18
CA THR A 695 -47.50 -7.25 -6.12
C THR A 695 -48.04 -7.28 -4.69
N THR A 696 -47.32 -7.91 -3.75
CA THR A 696 -47.75 -7.93 -2.34
C THR A 696 -47.68 -6.55 -1.71
N ILE A 697 -46.69 -5.71 -2.04
CA ILE A 697 -46.62 -4.31 -1.61
C ILE A 697 -47.81 -3.51 -2.18
N GLN A 698 -48.20 -3.75 -3.43
CA GLN A 698 -49.37 -3.09 -4.03
C GLN A 698 -50.68 -3.52 -3.35
N GLU A 699 -50.84 -4.81 -3.04
CA GLU A 699 -51.98 -5.33 -2.26
C GLU A 699 -52.01 -4.79 -0.83
N LEU A 700 -50.83 -4.66 -0.21
CA LEU A 700 -50.64 -4.09 1.13
C LEU A 700 -50.97 -2.60 1.17
N LYS A 701 -50.58 -1.84 0.14
CA LYS A 701 -50.84 -0.40 0.05
C LYS A 701 -52.28 -0.07 -0.34
N GLY A 702 -52.93 -0.93 -1.12
CA GLY A 702 -54.31 -0.73 -1.58
C GLY A 702 -55.34 -1.35 -0.65
N VAL A 703 -55.92 -2.47 -1.08
CA VAL A 703 -57.14 -3.05 -0.50
C VAL A 703 -57.00 -3.40 0.98
N THR A 704 -55.85 -3.94 1.40
CA THR A 704 -55.66 -4.34 2.81
C THR A 704 -55.47 -3.14 3.73
N ARG A 705 -54.80 -2.07 3.28
CA ARG A 705 -54.73 -0.80 4.00
C ARG A 705 -56.12 -0.17 4.15
N ASP A 706 -56.90 -0.11 3.08
CA ASP A 706 -58.22 0.50 3.13
C ASP A 706 -59.17 -0.28 4.04
N THR A 707 -59.11 -1.62 4.00
CA THR A 707 -59.93 -2.47 4.87
C THR A 707 -59.50 -2.41 6.33
N THR A 708 -58.20 -2.34 6.62
CA THR A 708 -57.68 -2.16 7.99
C THR A 708 -58.02 -0.78 8.53
N GLU A 709 -57.88 0.28 7.74
CA GLU A 709 -58.28 1.64 8.13
C GLU A 709 -59.80 1.72 8.39
N ALA A 710 -60.61 1.10 7.54
CA ALA A 710 -62.06 1.02 7.76
C ALA A 710 -62.43 0.18 8.99
N ARG A 711 -61.65 -0.85 9.32
CA ARG A 711 -61.83 -1.66 10.53
C ARG A 711 -61.44 -0.87 11.78
N ILE A 712 -60.33 -0.13 11.74
CA ILE A 712 -59.88 0.73 12.84
C ILE A 712 -60.93 1.80 13.12
N LYS A 713 -61.43 2.51 12.09
CA LYS A 713 -62.54 3.48 12.23
C LYS A 713 -63.77 2.86 12.88
N ARG A 714 -64.17 1.64 12.45
CA ARG A 714 -65.29 0.90 13.07
C ARG A 714 -65.03 0.57 14.54
N ILE A 715 -63.81 0.19 14.91
CA ILE A 715 -63.44 -0.09 16.30
C ILE A 715 -63.47 1.20 17.13
N GLU A 716 -62.94 2.30 16.62
CA GLU A 716 -62.98 3.61 17.28
C GLU A 716 -64.42 4.07 17.53
N ASP A 717 -65.29 3.97 16.52
CA ASP A 717 -66.71 4.34 16.66
C ASP A 717 -67.43 3.44 17.66
N ARG A 718 -67.11 2.13 17.64
CA ARG A 718 -67.65 1.19 18.61
C ARG A 718 -67.16 1.50 20.02
N GLN A 719 -65.89 1.83 20.19
CA GLN A 719 -65.32 2.22 21.48
C GLN A 719 -65.99 3.49 22.01
N LYS A 720 -66.16 4.53 21.19
CA LYS A 720 -66.91 5.74 21.56
C LYS A 720 -68.33 5.40 22.03
N SER A 721 -69.01 4.50 21.32
CA SER A 721 -70.37 4.07 21.68
C SER A 721 -70.42 3.29 23.00
N LEU A 722 -69.40 2.46 23.27
CA LEU A 722 -69.29 1.67 24.49
C LEU A 722 -68.92 2.55 25.69
N LEU A 723 -68.01 3.51 25.52
CA LEU A 723 -67.69 4.51 26.55
C LEU A 723 -68.94 5.32 26.91
N ALA A 724 -69.69 5.82 25.92
CA ALA A 724 -70.94 6.52 26.19
C ALA A 724 -72.01 5.65 26.86
N ARG A 725 -71.94 4.31 26.72
CA ARG A 725 -72.82 3.38 27.44
C ARG A 725 -72.32 3.12 28.86
N LEU A 726 -71.01 2.98 29.04
CA LEU A 726 -70.36 2.86 30.34
C LEU A 726 -70.69 4.09 31.19
N ASP A 727 -70.51 5.30 30.65
CA ASP A 727 -70.84 6.55 31.35
C ASP A 727 -72.30 6.58 31.78
N ARG A 728 -73.24 6.20 30.90
CA ARG A 728 -74.66 6.11 31.25
C ARG A 728 -74.95 5.08 32.34
N MET A 729 -74.26 3.93 32.32
CA MET A 729 -74.42 2.91 33.37
C MET A 729 -73.80 3.38 34.68
N LEU A 730 -72.61 3.98 34.66
CA LEU A 730 -71.96 4.57 35.83
C LEU A 730 -72.85 5.64 36.45
N GLN A 731 -73.41 6.53 35.65
CA GLN A 731 -74.35 7.55 36.10
C GLN A 731 -75.61 6.91 36.75
N SER A 732 -76.17 5.86 36.14
CA SER A 732 -77.31 5.13 36.70
C SER A 732 -76.98 4.32 37.97
N LEU A 733 -75.73 3.89 38.14
CA LEU A 733 -75.26 3.17 39.31
C LEU A 733 -74.92 4.14 40.45
N MET A 734 -74.32 5.29 40.14
CA MET A 734 -74.13 6.41 41.08
C MET A 734 -75.47 6.88 41.63
N GLU A 735 -76.49 7.08 40.78
CA GLU A 735 -77.85 7.45 41.20
C GLU A 735 -78.51 6.43 42.15
N LYS A 736 -78.14 5.14 42.07
CA LYS A 736 -78.71 4.07 42.90
C LYS A 736 -77.90 3.74 44.15
N ALA A 737 -76.58 3.93 44.12
CA ALA A 737 -75.67 3.51 45.19
C ALA A 737 -75.48 4.57 46.28
N SER A 738 -75.63 5.87 45.97
CA SER A 738 -75.46 6.95 46.94
C SER A 738 -76.32 8.18 46.58
N PRO A 739 -77.48 8.38 47.24
CA PRO A 739 -78.33 9.55 47.00
C PRO A 739 -77.83 10.84 47.68
N ASP A 740 -76.87 10.75 48.60
CA ASP A 740 -76.25 11.90 49.26
C ASP A 740 -74.92 12.27 48.59
N LEU A 741 -74.75 13.55 48.24
CA LEU A 741 -73.55 14.06 47.58
C LEU A 741 -72.31 13.96 48.48
N SER A 742 -71.25 13.32 47.96
CA SER A 742 -69.94 13.28 48.59
C SER A 742 -69.21 14.63 48.52
N GLU A 743 -68.32 14.94 49.48
CA GLU A 743 -67.45 16.13 49.44
C GLU A 743 -66.56 16.21 48.18
N HIS A 744 -66.29 15.08 47.54
CA HIS A 744 -65.55 15.03 46.27
C HIS A 744 -66.46 15.33 45.07
N GLU A 745 -67.74 15.00 45.16
CA GLU A 745 -68.73 15.31 44.13
C GLU A 745 -69.14 16.78 44.18
N THR A 746 -69.25 17.39 45.36
CA THR A 746 -69.49 18.84 45.47
C THR A 746 -68.36 19.64 44.85
N LYS A 747 -67.10 19.25 45.10
CA LYS A 747 -65.91 19.82 44.43
C LYS A 747 -65.95 19.59 42.91
N TRP A 748 -66.36 18.40 42.46
CA TRP A 748 -66.50 18.12 41.03
C TRP A 748 -67.63 18.93 40.37
N PHE A 749 -68.75 19.16 41.06
CA PHE A 749 -69.82 20.05 40.59
C PHE A 749 -69.40 21.52 40.58
N GLU A 750 -68.55 21.95 41.52
CA GLU A 750 -67.91 23.26 41.50
C GLU A 750 -66.94 23.39 40.31
N GLU A 751 -66.13 22.37 40.03
CA GLU A 751 -65.28 22.32 38.83
C GLU A 751 -66.07 22.28 37.53
N LEU A 752 -67.19 21.55 37.48
CA LEU A 752 -68.10 21.54 36.33
C LEU A 752 -68.78 22.88 36.14
N LYS A 753 -69.19 23.56 37.22
CA LYS A 753 -69.73 24.93 37.15
C LYS A 753 -68.67 25.90 36.64
N ARG A 754 -67.44 25.81 37.17
CA ARG A 754 -66.30 26.59 36.70
C ARG A 754 -66.00 26.33 35.21
N MET A 755 -65.89 25.07 34.78
CA MET A 755 -65.69 24.72 33.37
C MET A 755 -66.86 25.19 32.50
N LYS A 756 -68.09 25.10 32.98
CA LYS A 756 -69.27 25.61 32.29
C LYS A 756 -69.24 27.13 32.16
N GLU A 757 -68.79 27.85 33.18
CA GLU A 757 -68.57 29.30 33.13
C GLU A 757 -67.43 29.67 32.17
N GLU A 758 -66.33 28.91 32.13
CA GLU A 758 -65.24 29.10 31.16
C GLU A 758 -65.69 28.81 29.70
N ILE A 759 -66.57 27.83 29.49
CA ILE A 759 -67.08 27.44 28.16
C ILE A 759 -68.22 28.37 27.68
N MET A 760 -69.26 28.56 28.51
CA MET A 760 -70.47 29.32 28.17
C MET A 760 -70.37 30.82 28.48
N GLY A 761 -69.43 31.22 29.33
CA GLY A 761 -69.35 32.57 29.90
C GLY A 761 -70.23 32.72 31.15
N ALA A 762 -69.82 33.58 32.08
CA ALA A 762 -70.62 33.90 33.28
C ALA A 762 -71.86 34.78 32.96
N GLY A 763 -72.00 35.25 31.71
CA GLY A 763 -73.12 36.07 31.24
C GLY A 763 -73.24 36.14 29.72
N ARG A 764 -74.30 36.80 29.21
CA ARG A 764 -74.60 36.91 27.76
C ARG A 764 -73.54 37.67 26.94
N TYR A 765 -72.60 38.35 27.58
CA TYR A 765 -71.56 39.20 26.95
C TYR A 765 -70.20 39.03 27.64
N ASP A 766 -69.75 37.78 27.79
CA ASP A 766 -68.42 37.49 28.32
C ASP A 766 -67.45 37.17 27.16
N GLU A 767 -66.63 38.15 26.79
CA GLU A 767 -65.63 38.04 25.72
C GLU A 767 -64.53 37.02 26.05
N GLY A 768 -64.38 36.66 27.33
CA GLY A 768 -63.48 35.62 27.80
C GLY A 768 -63.95 34.19 27.52
N SER A 769 -65.25 34.00 27.22
CA SER A 769 -65.83 32.67 27.03
C SER A 769 -65.28 31.94 25.81
N LEU A 770 -65.10 30.63 25.92
CA LEU A 770 -64.60 29.81 24.82
C LEU A 770 -65.52 29.89 23.59
N ILE A 771 -66.84 29.97 23.78
CA ILE A 771 -67.82 30.09 22.69
C ILE A 771 -67.71 31.45 21.97
N ALA A 772 -67.50 32.55 22.71
CA ALA A 772 -67.30 33.85 22.08
C ALA A 772 -65.98 33.86 21.29
N ARG A 773 -64.92 33.27 21.84
CA ARG A 773 -63.62 33.14 21.16
C ARG A 773 -63.71 32.25 19.91
N THR A 774 -64.39 31.11 19.96
CA THR A 774 -64.55 30.26 18.77
C THR A 774 -65.39 30.93 17.70
N ARG A 775 -66.46 31.65 18.06
CA ARG A 775 -67.25 32.44 17.10
C ARG A 775 -66.46 33.61 16.48
N LEU A 776 -65.65 34.30 17.29
CA LEU A 776 -64.76 35.35 16.80
C LEU A 776 -63.71 34.77 15.86
N LEU A 777 -63.17 33.59 16.18
CA LEU A 777 -62.21 32.88 15.35
C LEU A 777 -62.84 32.35 14.05
N GLU A 778 -64.10 31.89 14.08
CA GLU A 778 -64.88 31.55 12.89
C GLU A 778 -65.15 32.79 12.02
N GLN A 779 -65.43 33.94 12.62
CA GLN A 779 -65.63 35.21 11.90
C GLN A 779 -64.33 35.72 11.27
N GLU A 780 -63.21 35.69 12.00
CA GLU A 780 -61.88 36.04 11.47
C GLU A 780 -61.42 35.03 10.41
N TYR A 781 -61.68 33.74 10.59
CA TYR A 781 -61.43 32.72 9.57
C TYR A 781 -62.27 32.97 8.31
N ALA A 782 -63.56 33.29 8.45
CA ALA A 782 -64.43 33.63 7.32
C ALA A 782 -63.99 34.92 6.62
N ARG A 783 -63.46 35.90 7.36
CA ARG A 783 -62.88 37.15 6.83
C ARG A 783 -61.59 36.90 6.06
N LEU A 784 -60.72 36.02 6.55
CA LEU A 784 -59.41 35.72 5.95
C LEU A 784 -59.49 34.67 4.83
N ALA A 785 -60.47 33.77 4.86
CA ALA A 785 -60.66 32.69 3.89
C ALA A 785 -60.66 33.14 2.42
N PRO A 786 -61.38 34.21 2.00
CA PRO A 786 -61.35 34.66 0.61
C PRO A 786 -59.98 35.24 0.22
N ALA A 787 -59.30 35.95 1.12
CA ALA A 787 -57.94 36.46 0.86
C ALA A 787 -56.93 35.31 0.72
N LEU A 788 -57.02 34.29 1.57
CA LEU A 788 -56.19 33.08 1.53
C LEU A 788 -56.46 32.24 0.26
N LYS A 789 -57.72 32.10 -0.16
CA LYS A 789 -58.08 31.45 -1.43
C LYS A 789 -57.48 32.18 -2.63
N ASN A 790 -57.56 33.51 -2.65
CA ASN A 790 -56.94 34.33 -3.69
C ASN A 790 -55.40 34.21 -3.70
N ILE A 791 -54.77 34.14 -2.53
CA ILE A 791 -53.32 33.90 -2.42
C ILE A 791 -52.98 32.51 -2.95
N LEU A 792 -53.77 31.49 -2.61
CA LEU A 792 -53.58 30.10 -3.05
C LEU A 792 -53.76 29.96 -4.57
N GLU A 793 -54.73 30.65 -5.16
CA GLU A 793 -54.91 30.71 -6.62
C GLU A 793 -53.74 31.42 -7.31
N LYS A 794 -53.25 32.53 -6.75
CA LYS A 794 -52.03 33.21 -7.23
C LYS A 794 -50.81 32.31 -7.09
N GLU A 795 -50.72 31.54 -6.02
CA GLU A 795 -49.60 30.61 -5.79
C GLU A 795 -49.65 29.41 -6.74
N LYS A 796 -50.85 28.89 -7.05
CA LYS A 796 -51.05 27.87 -8.07
C LYS A 796 -50.61 28.38 -9.44
N LEU A 797 -51.07 29.56 -9.85
CA LEU A 797 -50.62 30.19 -11.10
C LEU A 797 -49.11 30.44 -11.13
N ARG A 798 -48.49 30.76 -9.98
CA ARG A 798 -47.05 30.91 -9.86
C ARG A 798 -46.31 29.57 -9.92
N LYS A 799 -46.87 28.51 -9.33
CA LYS A 799 -46.36 27.14 -9.38
C LYS A 799 -46.46 26.57 -10.80
N ASP A 800 -47.57 26.79 -11.49
CA ASP A 800 -47.75 26.36 -12.89
C ASP A 800 -46.73 27.06 -13.81
N LYS A 801 -46.50 28.37 -13.62
CA LYS A 801 -45.42 29.13 -14.30
C LYS A 801 -44.01 28.66 -13.91
N LEU A 802 -43.81 28.25 -12.65
CA LEU A 802 -42.55 27.68 -12.17
C LEU A 802 -42.32 26.28 -12.73
N VAL A 803 -43.37 25.47 -12.93
CA VAL A 803 -43.28 24.13 -13.55
C VAL A 803 -42.93 24.23 -15.03
N GLU A 804 -43.44 25.25 -15.73
CA GLU A 804 -43.01 25.58 -17.09
C GLU A 804 -41.54 26.02 -17.14
N ASN A 805 -41.06 26.78 -16.15
CA ASN A 805 -39.64 27.20 -16.05
C ASN A 805 -38.70 26.11 -15.47
N ASN A 806 -39.20 25.18 -14.65
CA ASN A 806 -38.41 24.18 -13.91
C ASN A 806 -38.25 22.84 -14.66
N GLN A 807 -38.48 22.80 -15.97
CA GLN A 807 -37.95 21.70 -16.81
C GLN A 807 -36.41 21.59 -16.76
N GLN A 808 -35.73 22.48 -16.03
CA GLN A 808 -34.27 22.50 -15.82
C GLN A 808 -33.79 21.83 -14.52
N LEU A 809 -34.66 21.44 -13.57
CA LEU A 809 -34.19 20.66 -12.41
C LEU A 809 -33.97 19.21 -12.89
N GLY A 810 -32.71 18.86 -13.15
CA GLY A 810 -32.33 17.54 -13.63
C GLY A 810 -32.82 16.44 -12.68
N PHE A 811 -33.25 15.31 -13.25
CA PHE A 811 -33.71 14.12 -12.51
C PHE A 811 -32.74 13.70 -11.37
N SER A 812 -31.43 13.91 -11.57
CA SER A 812 -30.39 13.68 -10.56
C SER A 812 -30.53 14.57 -9.32
N GLN A 813 -30.77 15.87 -9.49
CA GLN A 813 -30.91 16.81 -8.36
C GLN A 813 -32.20 16.53 -7.57
N ALA A 814 -33.30 16.22 -8.25
CA ALA A 814 -34.55 15.84 -7.59
C ALA A 814 -34.41 14.52 -6.79
N PHE A 815 -33.62 13.57 -7.31
CA PHE A 815 -33.30 12.33 -6.62
C PHE A 815 -32.45 12.58 -5.37
N GLU A 816 -31.37 13.37 -5.46
CA GLU A 816 -30.53 13.75 -4.31
C GLU A 816 -31.31 14.47 -3.20
N TYR A 817 -32.21 15.39 -3.56
CA TYR A 817 -33.09 16.05 -2.59
C TYR A 817 -34.07 15.07 -1.96
N GLY A 818 -34.59 14.10 -2.72
CA GLY A 818 -35.44 13.03 -2.20
C GLY A 818 -34.69 12.13 -1.21
N GLU A 819 -33.45 11.78 -1.51
CA GLU A 819 -32.59 10.97 -0.66
C GLU A 819 -32.25 11.71 0.64
N ARG A 820 -31.82 12.98 0.57
CA ARG A 820 -31.59 13.82 1.76
C ARG A 820 -32.85 14.00 2.59
N SER A 821 -34.01 14.22 1.95
CA SER A 821 -35.27 14.36 2.68
C SER A 821 -35.69 13.07 3.39
N ASN A 822 -35.43 11.91 2.80
CA ASN A 822 -35.70 10.62 3.44
C ASN A 822 -34.73 10.39 4.61
N LEU A 823 -33.46 10.74 4.46
CA LEU A 823 -32.44 10.63 5.51
C LEU A 823 -32.74 11.56 6.70
N GLU A 824 -33.22 12.78 6.45
CA GLU A 824 -33.67 13.66 7.52
C GLU A 824 -34.95 13.14 8.20
N ARG A 825 -35.88 12.53 7.46
CA ARG A 825 -37.07 11.90 8.06
C ARG A 825 -36.72 10.73 8.98
N THR A 826 -35.80 9.86 8.57
CA THR A 826 -35.35 8.75 9.42
C THR A 826 -34.59 9.25 10.64
N ARG A 827 -33.75 10.28 10.49
CA ARG A 827 -33.08 10.94 11.61
C ARG A 827 -34.09 11.52 12.60
N LEU A 828 -35.11 12.23 12.11
CA LEU A 828 -36.18 12.78 12.94
C LEU A 828 -36.98 11.68 13.65
N SER A 829 -37.24 10.53 13.00
CA SER A 829 -37.92 9.41 13.67
C SER A 829 -37.06 8.79 14.76
N CYS A 830 -35.76 8.58 14.53
CA CYS A 830 -34.84 8.09 15.56
C CYS A 830 -34.76 9.05 16.74
N VAL A 831 -34.60 10.35 16.50
CA VAL A 831 -34.58 11.36 17.55
C VAL A 831 -35.90 11.38 18.33
N LYS A 832 -37.04 11.23 17.64
CA LYS A 832 -38.36 11.13 18.30
C LYS A 832 -38.43 9.90 19.20
N GLU A 833 -37.97 8.75 18.73
CA GLU A 833 -37.92 7.52 19.53
C GLU A 833 -36.98 7.64 20.73
N ASP A 834 -35.83 8.29 20.56
CA ASP A 834 -34.88 8.52 21.64
C ASP A 834 -35.44 9.49 22.69
N ILE A 835 -36.12 10.56 22.26
CA ILE A 835 -36.84 11.48 23.16
C ILE A 835 -37.93 10.72 23.94
N VAL A 836 -38.69 9.84 23.28
CA VAL A 836 -39.69 9.00 23.95
C VAL A 836 -39.04 8.03 24.93
N ARG A 837 -37.93 7.38 24.56
CA ARG A 837 -37.16 6.48 25.45
C ARG A 837 -36.59 7.23 26.66
N LEU A 838 -36.08 8.44 26.46
CA LEU A 838 -35.56 9.29 27.54
C LEU A 838 -36.69 9.75 28.47
N ALA A 839 -37.83 10.18 27.92
CA ALA A 839 -38.97 10.57 28.73
C ALA A 839 -39.53 9.42 29.57
N LEU A 840 -39.55 8.20 29.03
CA LEU A 840 -39.92 6.98 29.78
C LEU A 840 -38.91 6.66 30.89
N LYS A 841 -37.60 6.94 30.68
CA LYS A 841 -36.58 6.75 31.72
C LYS A 841 -36.64 7.79 32.83
N VAL A 842 -37.13 8.99 32.55
CA VAL A 842 -37.17 10.13 33.48
C VAL A 842 -38.58 10.32 34.07
N ASP A 843 -39.55 9.45 33.73
CA ASP A 843 -40.94 9.49 34.19
C ASP A 843 -41.64 10.85 33.92
N VAL A 844 -41.25 11.52 32.83
CA VAL A 844 -41.83 12.81 32.41
C VAL A 844 -42.91 12.57 31.35
N PRO A 845 -44.16 12.99 31.58
CA PRO A 845 -45.20 12.89 30.57
C PRO A 845 -44.94 13.89 29.44
N LEU A 846 -44.47 13.41 28.28
CA LEU A 846 -44.40 14.22 27.07
C LEU A 846 -45.82 14.52 26.58
N GLY A 847 -46.24 15.78 26.65
CA GLY A 847 -47.41 16.25 25.93
C GLY A 847 -47.26 15.96 24.44
N ARG A 848 -48.32 15.45 23.79
CA ARG A 848 -48.33 15.00 22.39
C ARG A 848 -47.53 15.95 21.48
N ILE A 849 -46.35 15.49 21.05
CA ILE A 849 -45.59 16.12 19.97
C ILE A 849 -46.25 15.63 18.66
N GLN A 850 -47.14 16.44 18.10
CA GLN A 850 -47.72 16.22 16.76
C GLN A 850 -46.70 16.53 15.69
#